data_AF-A0A671FG30-F1
#
_entry.id   AF-A0A671FG30-F1
#
_cell.length_a   1.000
_cell.length_b   1.000
_cell.length_c   1.000
_cell.angle_alpha   90.00
_cell.angle_beta   90.00
_cell.angle_gamma   90.00
#
_symmetry.space_group_name_H-M   'P 1'
#
loop_
_entity.id
_entity.type
_entity.pdbx_description
1 polymer ?
#
loop_
_entity_poly.entity_id
_entity_poly.type
_entity_poly.pdbx_seq_one_letter_code
_entity_poly.pdbx_strand_id
1 'polypeptide(L)'
;MLQAGPGGAIPLESDPVTLNVCWPHLYQPLQSLAGVPSFHLPSAAAAAPQPSLWSGGFVPAHLSLCGSPSSSLKLLLCHNSAHSRHTRWGSFLCFSSAGSVSEPAEMDHPKPKVLPAGHHCPSLGMWALEAGSVRFSVPPSISRNSVMVNEPGGHGGPNPCLEGSSIGRESSKVRSRCSTRGLKPERHERLREKMRRRMESGDKWFSLEFFPPRLAEGAADLISGFDQMRAGGPLFIDVTWHPAGDPGSDKETSSMTIAGIAVNYCGLETVLHMTCCCQSQEKITCHLHKAKRLGLKNILALRGDPVGDQWKEEEGGFCYALDLVKHIRSEFGDYFDIGVAGYPKGHPDAGSFESDLKFLKEKVSAGADFIITQLFFEADTFCHFVKACSEIGITCPILPGIFLIQNYHSLQQLVKLSKLEVPQQIKDKIEPIKDNDAAICNYGIDQAVSLCQTLLASGLVPGLHFYTLNRTMAAIQVLKRLGMWTEDPRGNSSSPAFGELKDYYLFYLKSTSPKEEELLKMWGEELNSEESVFEVFMHYLSGEPNRNGCKVTCLPWNDKPLATDPSLMKEKLLWMNRRGVLTINSQPNINGQPSSHPVLGWGPSGGYVFQKAYLEFFTSPKTVKALLQVLKKYEFRVNYHIVDVKGENITNAPELQPNAVTWGIFPGREIIQPTVVDPVSFMFWKDEAFALWIKQWGKLYAEASPSQEIIRYIHDNYFLVNLVDNDFPLDNCLWQVIEDTFELLDRPPQTDRDMEAT
;
A
#
# COMPACT_ATOMS: atom_id res chain seq x y z
N MET A 1 25.01 56.16 -36.16
CA MET A 1 25.13 55.86 -37.61
C MET A 1 25.10 54.35 -37.79
N LEU A 2 24.54 53.87 -38.91
CA LEU A 2 24.81 52.56 -39.56
C LEU A 2 25.01 51.35 -38.61
N GLN A 3 24.08 50.42 -38.38
CA GLN A 3 23.07 49.80 -39.27
C GLN A 3 23.68 49.08 -40.48
N ALA A 4 23.88 47.77 -40.35
CA ALA A 4 23.86 46.78 -41.45
C ALA A 4 23.70 45.37 -40.86
N GLY A 5 22.85 44.55 -41.49
CA GLY A 5 22.80 43.08 -41.31
C GLY A 5 23.13 42.42 -42.66
N PRO A 6 22.28 41.50 -43.16
CA PRO A 6 22.10 40.16 -42.60
C PRO A 6 22.16 39.05 -43.68
N GLY A 7 22.20 37.78 -43.26
CA GLY A 7 21.97 36.61 -44.12
C GLY A 7 22.67 35.33 -43.60
N GLY A 8 22.20 34.12 -43.92
CA GLY A 8 20.96 33.74 -44.60
C GLY A 8 21.06 32.41 -45.37
N ALA A 9 20.17 31.46 -45.08
CA ALA A 9 20.08 30.07 -45.61
C ALA A 9 21.26 29.13 -45.20
N ILE A 10 21.10 27.86 -44.75
CA ILE A 10 20.14 26.74 -45.03
C ILE A 10 20.50 25.97 -46.32
N PRO A 11 20.63 24.62 -46.34
CA PRO A 11 21.02 23.66 -45.28
C PRO A 11 22.09 22.65 -45.77
N LEU A 12 22.32 21.54 -45.05
CA LEU A 12 22.48 20.18 -45.63
C LEU A 12 22.46 19.10 -44.53
N GLU A 13 21.77 17.99 -44.76
CA GLU A 13 21.73 16.81 -43.89
C GLU A 13 22.75 15.76 -44.36
N SER A 14 23.45 15.09 -43.43
CA SER A 14 24.00 13.72 -43.63
C SER A 14 24.63 13.16 -42.34
N ASP A 15 23.83 12.43 -41.57
CA ASP A 15 24.32 11.26 -40.81
C ASP A 15 24.45 10.05 -41.76
N PRO A 16 25.10 8.93 -41.39
CA PRO A 16 25.89 8.66 -40.17
C PRO A 16 27.32 8.15 -40.48
N VAL A 17 28.13 7.88 -39.44
CA VAL A 17 28.81 6.57 -39.23
C VAL A 17 29.51 6.54 -37.87
N THR A 18 29.39 5.41 -37.17
CA THR A 18 30.04 5.13 -35.88
C THR A 18 31.47 4.60 -36.03
N LEU A 19 32.36 4.94 -35.10
CA LEU A 19 33.51 4.10 -34.77
C LEU A 19 34.04 4.39 -33.35
N ASN A 20 34.27 3.33 -32.58
CA ASN A 20 34.87 3.36 -31.24
C ASN A 20 36.40 3.56 -31.30
N VAL A 21 37.01 4.03 -30.21
CA VAL A 21 38.16 3.40 -29.52
C VAL A 21 38.45 4.10 -28.18
N CYS A 22 39.20 3.43 -27.29
CA CYS A 22 39.26 3.68 -25.84
C CYS A 22 40.33 4.69 -25.35
N TRP A 23 40.23 4.98 -24.05
CA TRP A 23 41.20 5.61 -23.14
C TRP A 23 42.67 5.12 -23.26
N PRO A 24 43.62 5.90 -22.71
CA PRO A 24 44.29 5.41 -21.49
C PRO A 24 44.39 6.41 -20.32
N HIS A 25 44.72 5.89 -19.12
CA HIS A 25 44.92 6.63 -17.86
C HIS A 25 46.29 7.34 -17.76
N LEU A 26 46.46 8.28 -16.80
CA LEU A 26 47.36 8.11 -15.63
C LEU A 26 47.44 9.31 -14.65
N TYR A 27 48.10 9.08 -13.51
CA TYR A 27 48.51 10.01 -12.42
C TYR A 27 47.42 10.56 -11.46
N GLN A 28 47.67 10.75 -10.16
CA GLN A 28 48.39 9.93 -9.14
C GLN A 28 48.14 10.57 -7.74
N PRO A 29 48.11 9.81 -6.62
CA PRO A 29 48.02 10.38 -5.27
C PRO A 29 49.39 10.75 -4.69
N LEU A 30 49.44 11.81 -3.88
CA LEU A 30 50.64 12.26 -3.16
C LEU A 30 50.78 11.60 -1.77
N GLN A 31 52.00 11.26 -1.37
CA GLN A 31 52.36 10.82 -0.02
C GLN A 31 53.69 11.42 0.46
N SER A 32 53.71 11.91 1.69
CA SER A 32 54.84 11.88 2.63
C SER A 32 54.28 12.08 4.06
N LEU A 33 54.41 11.16 5.02
CA LEU A 33 55.60 10.56 5.68
C LEU A 33 56.29 11.47 6.70
N ALA A 34 56.02 11.22 8.00
CA ALA A 34 57.04 11.02 9.04
C ALA A 34 56.43 10.62 10.41
N GLY A 35 57.11 9.72 11.14
CA GLY A 35 57.17 9.73 12.61
C GLY A 35 56.15 8.93 13.43
N VAL A 36 56.57 7.77 13.94
CA VAL A 36 56.04 7.14 15.18
C VAL A 36 57.22 7.05 16.18
N PRO A 37 57.00 7.20 17.50
CA PRO A 37 57.03 5.99 18.33
C PRO A 37 55.96 5.99 19.45
N SER A 38 55.64 4.79 19.93
CA SER A 38 54.68 4.52 21.02
C SER A 38 55.36 4.50 22.39
N PHE A 39 54.65 4.85 23.47
CA PHE A 39 54.83 4.26 24.81
C PHE A 39 53.70 4.58 25.83
N HIS A 40 53.43 3.59 26.70
CA HIS A 40 52.80 3.56 28.04
C HIS A 40 51.60 4.45 28.46
N LEU A 41 50.55 3.75 28.93
CA LEU A 41 49.61 4.14 30.00
C LEU A 41 50.33 4.45 31.33
N PRO A 42 49.79 5.34 32.21
CA PRO A 42 48.90 4.83 33.28
C PRO A 42 47.78 5.76 33.82
N SER A 43 46.66 5.13 34.20
CA SER A 43 45.78 5.39 35.38
C SER A 43 45.59 6.80 35.98
N ALA A 44 44.41 7.39 35.75
CA ALA A 44 43.53 8.04 36.76
C ALA A 44 42.11 8.14 36.15
N ALA A 45 40.96 7.81 36.76
CA ALA A 45 40.43 7.85 38.14
C ALA A 45 39.54 9.10 38.41
N ALA A 46 38.47 8.90 39.20
CA ALA A 46 37.38 9.84 39.55
C ALA A 46 36.37 10.19 38.42
N ALA A 47 35.06 10.34 38.66
CA ALA A 47 34.24 9.89 39.81
C ALA A 47 32.74 9.80 39.42
N ALA A 48 31.98 8.96 40.12
CA ALA A 48 30.51 8.90 40.05
C ALA A 48 29.89 9.12 41.45
N PRO A 49 28.74 9.81 41.60
CA PRO A 49 28.20 10.20 42.90
C PRO A 49 27.21 9.18 43.50
N GLN A 50 27.49 8.74 44.73
CA GLN A 50 26.71 7.88 45.65
C GLN A 50 27.30 8.07 47.07
N PRO A 51 26.65 7.69 48.20
CA PRO A 51 25.26 7.28 48.43
C PRO A 51 24.62 7.94 49.70
N SER A 52 23.41 7.50 50.08
CA SER A 52 23.10 7.14 51.48
C SER A 52 22.21 5.86 51.46
N LEU A 53 22.61 4.73 52.06
CA LEU A 53 22.61 4.37 53.50
C LEU A 53 21.15 4.34 54.05
N TRP A 54 20.53 3.22 54.47
CA TRP A 54 20.92 1.95 55.16
C TRP A 54 19.94 0.79 54.77
N SER A 55 20.03 -0.49 55.17
CA SER A 55 21.12 -1.38 55.67
C SER A 55 20.60 -2.83 55.81
N GLY A 56 21.36 -3.85 55.39
CA GLY A 56 21.08 -5.29 55.62
C GLY A 56 20.02 -5.91 54.68
N GLY A 57 20.05 -7.20 54.31
CA GLY A 57 21.10 -8.21 54.47
C GLY A 57 20.59 -9.59 54.94
N PHE A 58 20.73 -10.64 54.12
CA PHE A 58 20.93 -12.05 54.53
C PHE A 58 21.34 -12.91 53.31
N VAL A 59 21.78 -14.15 53.57
CA VAL A 59 22.43 -15.09 52.61
C VAL A 59 21.42 -16.14 52.08
N PRO A 60 21.53 -16.61 50.81
CA PRO A 60 20.61 -17.61 50.24
C PRO A 60 20.82 -19.04 50.77
N ALA A 61 19.80 -19.90 50.58
CA ALA A 61 19.84 -21.32 50.92
C ALA A 61 19.44 -22.20 49.70
N HIS A 62 20.09 -23.37 49.60
CA HIS A 62 19.85 -24.42 48.59
C HIS A 62 18.94 -25.54 49.16
N LEU A 63 18.67 -26.58 48.33
CA LEU A 63 18.07 -27.89 48.65
C LEU A 63 16.52 -27.92 48.71
N SER A 64 15.83 -29.02 48.37
CA SER A 64 16.19 -30.19 47.53
C SER A 64 14.94 -31.04 47.16
N LEU A 65 15.12 -31.92 46.18
CA LEU A 65 14.19 -32.94 45.65
C LEU A 65 13.37 -33.74 46.68
N CYS A 66 12.06 -33.87 46.43
CA CYS A 66 11.14 -35.01 46.64
C CYS A 66 9.75 -34.60 46.10
N GLY A 67 8.85 -35.46 45.59
CA GLY A 67 8.89 -36.89 45.25
C GLY A 67 7.48 -37.36 44.79
N SER A 68 7.39 -38.21 43.77
CA SER A 68 6.14 -38.82 43.24
C SER A 68 5.49 -39.80 44.27
N PRO A 69 4.23 -40.31 44.13
CA PRO A 69 3.50 -40.56 42.87
C PRO A 69 1.94 -40.42 42.84
N SER A 70 1.40 -40.64 41.62
CA SER A 70 0.06 -41.13 41.23
C SER A 70 -1.10 -41.27 42.23
N SER A 71 -2.32 -40.84 41.81
CA SER A 71 -3.48 -41.75 41.65
C SER A 71 -4.67 -41.12 40.88
N SER A 72 -5.37 -41.98 40.14
CA SER A 72 -6.55 -41.72 39.30
C SER A 72 -7.82 -41.32 40.06
N LEU A 73 -8.80 -40.65 39.40
CA LEU A 73 -10.18 -41.20 39.29
C LEU A 73 -11.10 -40.48 38.25
N LYS A 74 -11.74 -41.30 37.40
CA LYS A 74 -13.12 -41.28 36.83
C LYS A 74 -13.76 -40.03 36.20
N LEU A 75 -14.46 -40.32 35.10
CA LEU A 75 -15.50 -39.52 34.44
C LEU A 75 -16.69 -39.18 35.36
N LEU A 76 -17.43 -38.12 35.01
CA LEU A 76 -18.84 -38.30 34.60
C LEU A 76 -19.29 -37.22 33.59
N LEU A 77 -20.15 -37.60 32.65
CA LEU A 77 -20.88 -36.70 31.75
C LEU A 77 -22.23 -36.30 32.39
N CYS A 78 -22.69 -35.06 32.16
CA CYS A 78 -24.13 -34.81 31.96
C CYS A 78 -24.42 -33.47 31.27
N HIS A 79 -25.48 -33.44 30.46
CA HIS A 79 -26.21 -32.22 30.05
C HIS A 79 -27.00 -31.64 31.27
N ASN A 80 -27.68 -30.48 31.25
CA ASN A 80 -28.29 -29.77 30.11
C ASN A 80 -28.67 -28.29 30.40
N SER A 81 -29.00 -27.57 29.33
CA SER A 81 -30.06 -26.53 29.21
C SER A 81 -30.13 -25.25 30.08
N ALA A 82 -30.14 -24.14 29.33
CA ALA A 82 -31.19 -23.10 29.30
C ALA A 82 -31.14 -21.85 30.22
N HIS A 83 -31.35 -20.72 29.53
CA HIS A 83 -31.49 -19.35 29.98
C HIS A 83 -32.58 -19.04 31.02
N SER A 84 -32.43 -17.87 31.65
CA SER A 84 -33.55 -16.93 31.80
C SER A 84 -33.14 -15.48 31.47
N ARG A 85 -34.05 -14.72 30.84
CA ARG A 85 -34.06 -13.25 30.74
C ARG A 85 -35.46 -12.78 31.12
N HIS A 86 -35.60 -11.58 31.69
CA HIS A 86 -36.65 -10.56 31.42
C HIS A 86 -36.34 -9.34 32.35
N THR A 87 -36.25 -8.08 31.90
CA THR A 87 -37.31 -7.08 31.52
C THR A 87 -38.34 -6.83 32.63
N ARG A 88 -39.00 -5.66 32.79
CA ARG A 88 -39.58 -4.74 31.77
C ARG A 88 -40.14 -3.44 32.43
N TRP A 89 -40.90 -2.66 31.64
CA TRP A 89 -41.85 -1.55 31.98
C TRP A 89 -41.28 -0.12 32.04
N GLY A 90 -41.99 0.93 31.58
CA GLY A 90 -43.31 1.01 30.89
C GLY A 90 -43.42 2.31 30.05
N SER A 91 -44.17 2.33 28.92
CA SER A 91 -45.60 2.73 28.80
C SER A 91 -45.81 4.26 28.75
N PHE A 92 -46.71 4.90 27.98
CA PHE A 92 -47.82 4.55 27.04
C PHE A 92 -47.73 5.47 25.77
N LEU A 93 -48.69 5.73 24.85
CA LEU A 93 -50.14 5.45 24.66
C LEU A 93 -50.47 5.31 23.14
N CYS A 94 -51.56 5.90 22.61
CA CYS A 94 -52.11 5.71 21.25
C CYS A 94 -52.87 6.96 20.74
N PHE A 95 -53.08 7.10 19.41
CA PHE A 95 -54.42 7.14 18.76
C PHE A 95 -54.32 7.11 17.21
N SER A 96 -55.45 6.89 16.52
CA SER A 96 -55.55 6.63 15.07
C SER A 96 -56.56 7.52 14.34
N SER A 97 -56.40 7.69 13.01
CA SER A 97 -57.50 7.89 12.04
C SER A 97 -57.04 7.58 10.61
N ALA A 98 -57.96 7.49 9.64
CA ALA A 98 -57.71 7.09 8.25
C ALA A 98 -58.44 8.00 7.23
N GLY A 99 -58.04 7.96 5.96
CA GLY A 99 -58.62 8.70 4.83
C GLY A 99 -58.19 8.09 3.47
N SER A 100 -58.90 8.40 2.38
CA SER A 100 -58.94 7.50 1.19
C SER A 100 -58.94 8.18 -0.19
N VAL A 101 -58.19 7.56 -1.13
CA VAL A 101 -58.50 7.31 -2.57
C VAL A 101 -58.99 8.46 -3.49
N SER A 102 -58.23 8.72 -4.58
CA SER A 102 -58.75 8.85 -5.97
C SER A 102 -57.68 9.07 -7.06
N GLU A 103 -57.68 8.24 -8.10
CA GLU A 103 -57.24 8.52 -9.50
C GLU A 103 -58.53 8.71 -10.39
N PRO A 104 -58.53 8.88 -11.75
CA PRO A 104 -57.45 8.95 -12.77
C PRO A 104 -57.61 10.09 -13.82
N ALA A 105 -56.76 10.15 -14.87
CA ALA A 105 -57.07 10.59 -16.27
C ALA A 105 -55.86 10.43 -17.23
N GLU A 106 -56.06 10.53 -18.56
CA GLU A 106 -55.11 10.09 -19.62
C GLU A 106 -55.06 11.03 -20.87
N MET A 107 -53.99 10.94 -21.67
CA MET A 107 -53.75 11.55 -23.02
C MET A 107 -53.60 13.11 -23.07
N ASP A 108 -52.98 13.75 -24.08
CA ASP A 108 -52.73 13.40 -25.50
C ASP A 108 -51.43 14.07 -26.08
N HIS A 109 -51.08 13.77 -27.34
CA HIS A 109 -49.89 14.27 -28.08
C HIS A 109 -50.11 15.57 -28.88
N PRO A 110 -49.02 16.25 -29.30
CA PRO A 110 -48.80 16.36 -30.76
C PRO A 110 -47.33 16.37 -31.26
N LYS A 111 -47.17 15.95 -32.53
CA LYS A 111 -46.06 16.28 -33.47
C LYS A 111 -46.65 17.23 -34.54
N PRO A 112 -45.92 18.14 -35.25
CA PRO A 112 -44.99 17.72 -36.33
C PRO A 112 -43.87 18.72 -36.80
N LYS A 113 -43.16 18.30 -37.87
CA LYS A 113 -42.34 19.05 -38.88
C LYS A 113 -40.81 18.89 -38.84
N VAL A 114 -40.20 19.11 -40.02
CA VAL A 114 -39.03 18.38 -40.56
C VAL A 114 -38.35 19.19 -41.69
N LEU A 115 -37.00 19.08 -41.82
CA LEU A 115 -36.13 19.55 -42.93
C LEU A 115 -35.99 21.09 -43.13
N PRO A 116 -34.97 21.60 -43.89
CA PRO A 116 -33.95 20.90 -44.70
C PRO A 116 -32.48 21.11 -44.27
N ALA A 117 -31.54 20.57 -45.07
CA ALA A 117 -30.09 20.66 -44.87
C ALA A 117 -29.34 21.21 -46.11
N GLY A 118 -28.10 21.68 -45.91
CA GLY A 118 -27.14 22.15 -46.92
C GLY A 118 -25.93 22.79 -46.22
N HIS A 119 -24.72 22.88 -46.78
CA HIS A 119 -24.23 22.47 -48.11
C HIS A 119 -22.70 22.20 -48.06
N HIS A 120 -22.22 21.30 -48.95
CA HIS A 120 -20.83 21.12 -49.45
C HIS A 120 -19.66 20.64 -48.55
N CYS A 121 -18.96 19.64 -49.12
CA CYS A 121 -17.59 19.16 -48.85
C CYS A 121 -16.58 19.92 -49.78
N PRO A 122 -15.25 19.63 -49.92
CA PRO A 122 -14.57 18.33 -49.72
C PRO A 122 -13.12 18.30 -49.15
N SER A 123 -12.54 17.09 -49.16
CA SER A 123 -11.09 16.71 -49.25
C SER A 123 -10.38 16.28 -47.95
N LEU A 124 -9.46 15.28 -47.94
CA LEU A 124 -9.01 14.29 -48.96
C LEU A 124 -8.29 13.08 -48.30
N GLY A 125 -8.31 11.89 -48.94
CA GLY A 125 -7.53 10.66 -48.57
C GLY A 125 -8.29 9.68 -47.64
N MET A 126 -8.56 8.41 -47.96
CA MET A 126 -7.73 7.25 -48.41
C MET A 126 -6.78 6.71 -47.31
N TRP A 127 -6.72 5.40 -46.99
CA TRP A 127 -7.33 4.18 -47.59
C TRP A 127 -8.06 3.31 -46.54
N ALA A 128 -8.82 2.32 -47.02
CA ALA A 128 -9.39 1.23 -46.22
C ALA A 128 -8.94 -0.13 -46.81
N LEU A 129 -8.92 -1.17 -45.97
CA LEU A 129 -8.70 -2.57 -46.35
C LEU A 129 -9.66 -3.45 -45.54
N GLU A 130 -10.19 -4.50 -46.16
CA GLU A 130 -11.38 -5.23 -45.68
C GLU A 130 -11.05 -6.41 -44.75
N ALA A 131 -11.87 -6.64 -43.73
CA ALA A 131 -11.94 -7.93 -43.03
C ALA A 131 -13.28 -8.18 -42.31
N GLY A 132 -13.91 -9.33 -42.60
CA GLY A 132 -14.63 -10.18 -41.63
C GLY A 132 -15.81 -9.61 -40.84
N SER A 133 -17.03 -9.70 -41.39
CA SER A 133 -18.25 -9.64 -40.56
C SER A 133 -18.52 -10.99 -39.88
N VAL A 134 -18.50 -11.03 -38.55
CA VAL A 134 -18.96 -12.19 -37.75
C VAL A 134 -19.93 -11.70 -36.67
N ARG A 135 -21.13 -12.29 -36.64
CA ARG A 135 -22.14 -12.04 -35.60
C ARG A 135 -21.82 -12.89 -34.36
N PHE A 136 -21.90 -12.28 -33.18
CA PHE A 136 -22.03 -13.04 -31.92
C PHE A 136 -23.45 -12.95 -31.37
N SER A 137 -23.98 -14.09 -30.96
CA SER A 137 -25.35 -14.27 -30.45
C SER A 137 -25.38 -14.15 -28.93
N VAL A 138 -26.48 -13.59 -28.39
CA VAL A 138 -26.68 -13.41 -26.95
C VAL A 138 -27.32 -14.66 -26.31
N PRO A 139 -26.73 -15.27 -25.27
CA PRO A 139 -27.40 -16.26 -24.42
C PRO A 139 -28.31 -15.58 -23.37
N PRO A 140 -29.40 -16.23 -22.93
CA PRO A 140 -30.47 -15.59 -22.15
C PRO A 140 -30.22 -15.55 -20.63
N SER A 141 -30.96 -14.67 -19.96
CA SER A 141 -31.09 -14.61 -18.51
C SER A 141 -31.90 -15.79 -17.94
N ILE A 142 -31.58 -16.21 -16.71
CA ILE A 142 -32.34 -17.23 -15.96
C ILE A 142 -32.99 -16.56 -14.74
N SER A 143 -34.26 -16.90 -14.49
CA SER A 143 -35.08 -16.28 -13.44
C SER A 143 -34.81 -16.86 -12.05
N ARG A 144 -35.04 -16.04 -11.02
CA ARG A 144 -35.33 -16.54 -9.65
C ARG A 144 -36.66 -17.30 -9.66
N ASN A 145 -36.83 -18.22 -8.72
CA ASN A 145 -38.14 -18.52 -8.12
C ASN A 145 -38.00 -19.07 -6.71
N SER A 146 -39.06 -18.95 -5.90
CA SER A 146 -39.06 -19.22 -4.45
C SER A 146 -39.89 -20.46 -4.08
N VAL A 147 -39.58 -21.09 -2.94
CA VAL A 147 -40.44 -22.12 -2.31
C VAL A 147 -40.49 -21.87 -0.79
N MET A 148 -41.68 -21.94 -0.19
CA MET A 148 -41.93 -22.01 1.26
C MET A 148 -42.60 -23.35 1.60
N VAL A 149 -42.34 -23.93 2.78
CA VAL A 149 -43.29 -24.83 3.47
C VAL A 149 -43.24 -24.64 5.00
N ASN A 150 -44.43 -24.61 5.58
CA ASN A 150 -44.88 -24.28 6.95
C ASN A 150 -44.30 -25.07 8.17
N GLU A 151 -44.52 -24.51 9.37
CA GLU A 151 -44.61 -25.24 10.67
C GLU A 151 -45.95 -26.00 10.84
N PRO A 152 -46.23 -26.63 12.01
CA PRO A 152 -47.13 -25.95 12.97
C PRO A 152 -46.97 -26.23 14.50
N GLY A 153 -46.85 -25.16 15.32
CA GLY A 153 -47.76 -24.76 16.44
C GLY A 153 -48.02 -25.62 17.71
N GLY A 154 -48.40 -24.97 18.84
CA GLY A 154 -49.02 -25.66 20.01
C GLY A 154 -49.01 -24.95 21.39
N HIS A 155 -50.10 -24.26 21.73
CA HIS A 155 -50.39 -23.49 22.98
C HIS A 155 -50.21 -24.18 24.37
N GLY A 156 -50.04 -23.36 25.45
CA GLY A 156 -50.43 -23.76 26.82
C GLY A 156 -49.95 -22.83 27.98
N GLY A 157 -50.88 -22.40 28.86
CA GLY A 157 -50.61 -21.81 30.21
C GLY A 157 -51.41 -22.57 31.29
N PRO A 158 -51.55 -22.11 32.57
CA PRO A 158 -51.29 -20.77 33.11
C PRO A 158 -50.58 -20.72 34.51
N ASN A 159 -50.61 -19.52 35.15
CA ASN A 159 -50.31 -19.15 36.55
C ASN A 159 -51.11 -19.96 37.63
N PRO A 160 -50.81 -19.93 38.97
CA PRO A 160 -50.49 -18.71 39.77
C PRO A 160 -49.66 -18.83 41.09
N CYS A 161 -49.58 -17.70 41.84
CA CYS A 161 -49.36 -17.56 43.30
C CYS A 161 -47.96 -17.88 43.89
N LEU A 162 -47.55 -17.38 45.08
CA LEU A 162 -47.77 -16.12 45.84
C LEU A 162 -46.72 -16.05 46.97
N GLU A 163 -46.39 -14.85 47.48
CA GLU A 163 -45.63 -14.59 48.75
C GLU A 163 -44.18 -15.16 48.85
N GLY A 164 -43.26 -14.62 49.65
CA GLY A 164 -43.24 -13.36 50.42
C GLY A 164 -42.04 -13.28 51.38
N SER A 165 -41.57 -12.06 51.71
CA SER A 165 -40.62 -11.75 52.82
C SER A 165 -39.20 -12.37 52.75
N SER A 166 -38.18 -11.91 53.51
CA SER A 166 -37.79 -10.59 54.04
C SER A 166 -36.36 -10.69 54.65
N ILE A 167 -35.76 -9.55 55.08
CA ILE A 167 -34.46 -9.46 55.82
C ILE A 167 -33.21 -9.78 54.95
N GLY A 168 -32.10 -9.02 54.96
CA GLY A 168 -31.83 -7.70 55.54
C GLY A 168 -30.68 -7.68 56.56
N ARG A 169 -29.44 -7.42 56.12
CA ARG A 169 -28.32 -6.96 56.98
C ARG A 169 -27.20 -6.31 56.16
N GLU A 170 -26.62 -5.23 56.68
CA GLU A 170 -25.48 -4.51 56.10
C GLU A 170 -24.15 -4.93 56.76
N SER A 171 -23.02 -4.74 56.05
CA SER A 171 -21.97 -3.81 56.54
C SER A 171 -20.81 -3.61 55.55
N SER A 172 -20.49 -2.32 55.30
CA SER A 172 -19.14 -1.77 55.04
C SER A 172 -18.15 -2.37 54.00
N LYS A 173 -18.00 -1.61 52.89
CA LYS A 173 -16.72 -1.08 52.34
C LYS A 173 -15.48 -2.01 52.23
N VAL A 174 -15.05 -2.26 50.99
CA VAL A 174 -13.79 -1.69 50.43
C VAL A 174 -14.05 -1.28 48.96
N ARG A 175 -13.53 -0.14 48.50
CA ARG A 175 -13.44 0.20 47.07
C ARG A 175 -12.03 -0.08 46.57
N SER A 176 -11.88 -0.98 45.60
CA SER A 176 -10.75 -0.97 44.68
C SER A 176 -11.25 -0.59 43.29
N ARG A 177 -10.65 0.42 42.66
CA ARG A 177 -10.96 0.86 41.29
C ARG A 177 -9.81 0.44 40.38
N CYS A 178 -9.99 -0.68 39.67
CA CYS A 178 -9.19 -0.99 38.50
C CYS A 178 -10.10 -1.50 37.38
N SER A 179 -10.84 -0.59 36.75
CA SER A 179 -11.50 -0.86 35.48
C SER A 179 -10.49 -0.66 34.37
N THR A 180 -9.81 -1.74 33.97
CA THR A 180 -9.01 -1.78 32.75
C THR A 180 -9.90 -1.30 31.60
N ARG A 181 -9.47 -0.24 30.90
CA ARG A 181 -10.14 0.18 29.66
C ARG A 181 -9.94 -0.93 28.64
N GLY A 182 -10.99 -1.69 28.34
CA GLY A 182 -10.96 -2.67 27.27
C GLY A 182 -10.56 -1.99 25.96
N LEU A 183 -9.40 -2.35 25.43
CA LEU A 183 -8.98 -1.95 24.10
C LEU A 183 -9.98 -2.56 23.11
N LYS A 184 -10.72 -1.71 22.41
CA LYS A 184 -11.60 -2.16 21.32
C LYS A 184 -10.71 -2.63 20.15
N PRO A 185 -11.16 -3.59 19.33
CA PRO A 185 -10.46 -3.94 18.10
C PRO A 185 -10.25 -2.68 17.25
N GLU A 186 -9.16 -2.65 16.49
CA GLU A 186 -8.71 -1.46 15.77
C GLU A 186 -9.79 -0.97 14.79
N ARG A 187 -10.48 0.08 15.21
CA ARG A 187 -11.45 0.77 14.37
C ARG A 187 -10.70 1.43 13.22
N HIS A 188 -11.18 1.22 12.01
CA HIS A 188 -10.91 2.12 10.88
C HIS A 188 -11.63 3.46 11.14
N GLU A 189 -11.10 4.25 12.09
CA GLU A 189 -11.52 5.62 12.38
C GLU A 189 -11.21 6.52 11.16
N ARG A 190 -12.05 7.53 10.92
CA ARG A 190 -11.87 8.43 9.77
C ARG A 190 -10.72 9.40 10.03
N LEU A 191 -10.27 10.09 8.99
CA LEU A 191 -9.14 11.01 9.08
C LEU A 191 -9.37 12.09 10.15
N ARG A 192 -10.56 12.69 10.22
CA ARG A 192 -10.90 13.71 11.23
C ARG A 192 -10.88 13.19 12.66
N GLU A 193 -11.33 11.95 12.91
CA GLU A 193 -11.24 11.36 14.25
C GLU A 193 -9.79 11.00 14.61
N LYS A 194 -8.98 10.53 13.64
CA LYS A 194 -7.54 10.32 13.83
C LYS A 194 -6.81 11.64 14.15
N MET A 195 -7.12 12.73 13.43
CA MET A 195 -6.60 14.08 13.71
C MET A 195 -6.96 14.52 15.13
N ARG A 196 -8.26 14.54 15.47
CA ARG A 196 -8.74 14.92 16.81
C ARG A 196 -8.09 14.08 17.92
N ARG A 197 -7.95 12.76 17.71
CA ARG A 197 -7.32 11.85 18.67
C ARG A 197 -5.84 12.19 18.92
N ARG A 198 -5.07 12.47 17.86
CA ARG A 198 -3.66 12.91 18.00
C ARG A 198 -3.56 14.31 18.65
N MET A 199 -4.49 15.21 18.35
CA MET A 199 -4.57 16.53 19.00
C MET A 199 -4.87 16.41 20.51
N GLU A 200 -5.72 15.48 20.92
CA GLU A 200 -6.08 15.22 22.32
C GLU A 200 -4.97 14.52 23.12
N SER A 201 -4.12 13.70 22.49
CA SER A 201 -2.91 13.14 23.12
C SER A 201 -1.72 14.11 23.11
N GLY A 202 -1.74 15.12 22.23
CA GLY A 202 -0.61 16.02 21.97
C GLY A 202 0.38 15.49 20.92
N ASP A 203 0.15 14.29 20.38
CA ASP A 203 0.99 13.65 19.37
C ASP A 203 1.05 14.52 18.10
N LYS A 204 2.24 15.00 17.75
CA LYS A 204 2.47 15.70 16.49
C LYS A 204 2.54 14.71 15.32
N TRP A 205 2.19 15.17 14.13
CA TRP A 205 2.09 14.32 12.93
C TRP A 205 2.37 15.11 11.65
N PHE A 206 2.46 14.41 10.53
CA PHE A 206 2.69 15.04 9.23
C PHE A 206 1.86 14.40 8.11
N SER A 207 1.71 15.12 7.00
CA SER A 207 1.22 14.61 5.71
C SER A 207 2.06 15.14 4.55
N LEU A 208 1.94 14.49 3.39
CA LEU A 208 2.80 14.71 2.21
C LEU A 208 1.94 14.87 0.95
N GLU A 209 2.13 15.96 0.20
CA GLU A 209 1.45 16.19 -1.09
C GLU A 209 2.29 15.69 -2.27
N PHE A 210 1.62 15.02 -3.22
CA PHE A 210 2.17 14.50 -4.47
C PHE A 210 1.35 14.94 -5.69
N PHE A 211 1.98 14.93 -6.86
CA PHE A 211 1.33 15.20 -8.13
C PHE A 211 1.26 13.97 -9.06
N PRO A 212 0.17 13.78 -9.81
CA PRO A 212 0.07 12.76 -10.85
C PRO A 212 1.20 12.95 -11.89
N PRO A 213 2.07 11.95 -12.10
CA PRO A 213 3.12 12.01 -13.11
C PRO A 213 2.54 12.01 -14.53
N ARG A 214 3.25 12.62 -15.49
CA ARG A 214 2.77 12.71 -16.89
C ARG A 214 3.07 11.47 -17.74
N LEU A 215 3.89 10.55 -17.24
CA LEU A 215 4.39 9.36 -17.94
C LEU A 215 4.24 8.13 -17.03
N ALA A 216 4.07 6.95 -17.63
CA ALA A 216 3.92 5.67 -16.94
C ALA A 216 5.09 5.35 -15.99
N GLU A 217 6.33 5.55 -16.47
CA GLU A 217 7.57 5.37 -15.71
C GLU A 217 7.53 6.18 -14.40
N GLY A 218 7.17 7.46 -14.48
CA GLY A 218 7.05 8.33 -13.31
C GLY A 218 5.92 7.92 -12.35
N ALA A 219 4.88 7.24 -12.83
CA ALA A 219 3.84 6.65 -11.98
C ALA A 219 4.37 5.45 -11.18
N ALA A 220 5.14 4.57 -11.82
CA ALA A 220 5.85 3.47 -11.14
C ALA A 220 6.86 3.98 -10.09
N ASP A 221 7.62 5.03 -10.41
CA ASP A 221 8.53 5.71 -9.47
C ASP A 221 7.76 6.27 -8.26
N LEU A 222 6.63 6.94 -8.48
CA LEU A 222 5.81 7.53 -7.41
C LEU A 222 5.22 6.46 -6.49
N ILE A 223 4.70 5.36 -7.06
CA ILE A 223 4.17 4.22 -6.30
C ILE A 223 5.29 3.55 -5.47
N SER A 224 6.49 3.41 -6.04
CA SER A 224 7.67 2.93 -5.33
C SER A 224 8.10 3.89 -4.20
N GLY A 225 7.92 5.20 -4.41
CA GLY A 225 8.07 6.22 -3.38
C GLY A 225 7.07 6.09 -2.23
N PHE A 226 5.81 5.70 -2.49
CA PHE A 226 4.79 5.51 -1.45
C PHE A 226 5.15 4.41 -0.45
N ASP A 227 5.74 3.29 -0.90
CA ASP A 227 6.23 2.23 0.00
C ASP A 227 7.32 2.76 0.95
N GLN A 228 8.21 3.65 0.48
CA GLN A 228 9.19 4.34 1.34
C GLN A 228 8.54 5.35 2.29
N MET A 229 7.50 6.07 1.85
CA MET A 229 6.82 7.08 2.69
C MET A 229 6.00 6.42 3.81
N ARG A 230 5.40 5.26 3.54
CA ARG A 230 4.70 4.43 4.53
C ARG A 230 5.58 4.13 5.75
N ALA A 231 6.86 3.87 5.54
CA ALA A 231 7.83 3.55 6.60
C ALA A 231 8.04 4.70 7.60
N GLY A 232 7.81 5.97 7.21
CA GLY A 232 7.91 7.13 8.09
C GLY A 232 6.67 7.44 8.93
N GLY A 233 5.56 6.74 8.71
CA GLY A 233 4.31 6.89 9.48
C GLY A 233 3.49 8.18 9.27
N PRO A 234 3.31 8.71 8.04
CA PRO A 234 2.43 9.86 7.78
C PRO A 234 1.00 9.60 8.29
N LEU A 235 0.29 10.66 8.69
CA LEU A 235 -1.13 10.54 9.04
C LEU A 235 -2.00 10.32 7.81
N PHE A 236 -1.63 10.98 6.69
CA PHE A 236 -2.23 10.83 5.37
C PHE A 236 -1.26 11.33 4.28
N ILE A 237 -1.56 11.03 3.01
CA ILE A 237 -0.93 11.66 1.85
C ILE A 237 -1.99 12.29 0.93
N ASP A 238 -1.58 13.27 0.13
CA ASP A 238 -2.46 14.02 -0.75
C ASP A 238 -2.07 13.83 -2.22
N VAL A 239 -3.06 13.66 -3.10
CA VAL A 239 -2.87 13.53 -4.56
C VAL A 239 -3.57 14.69 -5.26
N THR A 240 -2.78 15.58 -5.86
CA THR A 240 -3.28 16.78 -6.55
C THR A 240 -4.08 16.46 -7.81
N TRP A 241 -4.93 17.42 -8.21
CA TRP A 241 -5.89 17.29 -9.30
C TRP A 241 -5.79 18.50 -10.22
N HIS A 242 -5.56 18.26 -11.51
CA HIS A 242 -5.46 19.31 -12.52
C HIS A 242 -6.18 18.86 -13.81
N PRO A 243 -7.21 19.57 -14.31
CA PRO A 243 -8.06 19.09 -15.42
C PRO A 243 -7.31 18.66 -16.68
N ALA A 244 -6.21 19.34 -17.03
CA ALA A 244 -5.40 18.99 -18.21
C ALA A 244 -4.67 17.63 -18.14
N GLY A 245 -4.65 16.97 -16.96
CA GLY A 245 -4.12 15.62 -16.80
C GLY A 245 -5.16 14.50 -16.97
N ASP A 246 -6.40 14.82 -17.37
CA ASP A 246 -7.54 13.89 -17.38
C ASP A 246 -7.71 13.12 -16.05
N PRO A 247 -7.76 13.83 -14.90
CA PRO A 247 -7.44 13.29 -13.58
C PRO A 247 -8.50 12.31 -13.03
N GLY A 248 -9.70 12.26 -13.61
CA GLY A 248 -10.78 11.34 -13.25
C GLY A 248 -10.85 10.07 -14.10
N SER A 249 -10.02 9.95 -15.13
CA SER A 249 -9.97 8.79 -16.04
C SER A 249 -9.42 7.53 -15.35
N ASP A 250 -9.31 6.43 -16.10
CA ASP A 250 -8.74 5.15 -15.64
C ASP A 250 -7.26 5.01 -16.02
N LYS A 251 -6.64 6.06 -16.57
CA LYS A 251 -5.21 6.09 -16.91
C LYS A 251 -4.34 5.98 -15.66
N GLU A 252 -3.21 5.30 -15.79
CA GLU A 252 -2.18 5.16 -14.74
C GLU A 252 -1.64 6.50 -14.22
N THR A 253 -1.60 7.50 -15.09
CA THR A 253 -1.16 8.87 -14.81
C THR A 253 -2.26 9.76 -14.23
N SER A 254 -3.47 9.24 -13.98
CA SER A 254 -4.58 10.03 -13.43
C SER A 254 -4.54 10.14 -11.91
N SER A 255 -4.97 11.29 -11.36
CA SER A 255 -5.10 11.50 -9.90
C SER A 255 -5.97 10.43 -9.23
N MET A 256 -7.07 10.05 -9.88
CA MET A 256 -8.01 9.04 -9.39
C MET A 256 -7.35 7.65 -9.26
N THR A 257 -6.59 7.23 -10.27
CA THR A 257 -5.88 5.94 -10.25
C THR A 257 -4.74 5.95 -9.23
N ILE A 258 -3.88 6.98 -9.22
CA ILE A 258 -2.79 7.10 -8.23
C ILE A 258 -3.31 7.10 -6.79
N ALA A 259 -4.41 7.82 -6.50
CA ALA A 259 -5.02 7.84 -5.18
C ALA A 259 -5.69 6.49 -4.81
N GLY A 260 -6.31 5.81 -5.78
CA GLY A 260 -6.83 4.45 -5.60
C GLY A 260 -5.73 3.43 -5.28
N ILE A 261 -4.55 3.56 -5.92
CA ILE A 261 -3.38 2.72 -5.66
C ILE A 261 -2.82 2.96 -4.26
N ALA A 262 -2.70 4.22 -3.86
CA ALA A 262 -2.22 4.60 -2.52
C ALA A 262 -3.06 3.98 -1.40
N VAL A 263 -4.39 3.99 -1.53
CA VAL A 263 -5.32 3.38 -0.57
C VAL A 263 -5.21 1.85 -0.59
N ASN A 264 -5.40 1.22 -1.75
CA ASN A 264 -5.64 -0.23 -1.80
C ASN A 264 -4.36 -1.07 -1.74
N TYR A 265 -3.24 -0.56 -2.27
CA TYR A 265 -1.97 -1.30 -2.39
C TYR A 265 -0.92 -0.81 -1.39
N CYS A 266 -0.74 0.51 -1.28
CA CYS A 266 0.21 1.09 -0.33
C CYS A 266 -0.37 1.24 1.09
N GLY A 267 -1.67 0.99 1.30
CA GLY A 267 -2.32 1.05 2.62
C GLY A 267 -2.31 2.43 3.27
N LEU A 268 -2.17 3.49 2.47
CA LEU A 268 -2.06 4.88 2.93
C LEU A 268 -3.43 5.54 3.01
N GLU A 269 -3.72 6.22 4.13
CA GLU A 269 -4.84 7.16 4.19
C GLU A 269 -4.57 8.28 3.19
N THR A 270 -5.49 8.50 2.24
CA THR A 270 -5.24 9.37 1.08
C THR A 270 -6.36 10.39 0.91
N VAL A 271 -6.00 11.66 0.66
CA VAL A 271 -6.93 12.70 0.24
C VAL A 271 -6.78 12.93 -1.26
N LEU A 272 -7.88 12.78 -2.00
CA LEU A 272 -7.92 13.12 -3.42
C LEU A 272 -8.35 14.59 -3.56
N HIS A 273 -7.55 15.40 -4.24
CA HIS A 273 -7.95 16.76 -4.58
C HIS A 273 -9.08 16.72 -5.63
N MET A 274 -9.98 17.70 -5.61
CA MET A 274 -10.99 17.85 -6.66
C MET A 274 -11.29 19.33 -6.90
N THR A 275 -11.10 19.78 -8.15
CA THR A 275 -11.38 21.16 -8.59
C THR A 275 -12.74 21.24 -9.28
N CYS A 276 -13.56 22.22 -8.93
CA CYS A 276 -14.89 22.39 -9.50
C CYS A 276 -14.94 23.26 -10.78
N CYS A 277 -13.88 24.03 -11.08
CA CYS A 277 -13.79 24.91 -12.24
C CYS A 277 -13.91 24.15 -13.58
N CYS A 278 -14.76 24.67 -14.48
CA CYS A 278 -15.05 24.11 -15.81
C CYS A 278 -15.48 22.62 -15.78
N GLN A 279 -16.25 22.22 -14.76
CA GLN A 279 -16.89 20.91 -14.66
C GLN A 279 -18.39 21.07 -14.36
N SER A 280 -19.24 20.30 -15.04
CA SER A 280 -20.66 20.19 -14.71
C SER A 280 -20.88 19.39 -13.42
N GLN A 281 -22.06 19.57 -12.80
CA GLN A 281 -22.44 18.88 -11.57
C GLN A 281 -22.42 17.35 -11.72
N GLU A 282 -22.89 16.82 -12.86
CA GLU A 282 -22.94 15.38 -13.14
C GLU A 282 -21.55 14.76 -13.24
N LYS A 283 -20.59 15.49 -13.83
CA LYS A 283 -19.21 15.02 -13.99
C LYS A 283 -18.50 14.93 -12.64
N ILE A 284 -18.69 15.93 -11.78
CA ILE A 284 -18.22 15.89 -10.39
C ILE A 284 -18.88 14.75 -9.61
N THR A 285 -20.20 14.57 -9.71
CA THR A 285 -20.92 13.44 -9.10
C THR A 285 -20.38 12.08 -9.57
N CYS A 286 -20.08 11.93 -10.87
CA CYS A 286 -19.46 10.73 -11.42
C CYS A 286 -18.06 10.46 -10.83
N HIS A 287 -17.22 11.49 -10.71
CA HIS A 287 -15.90 11.38 -10.09
C HIS A 287 -15.99 11.04 -8.59
N LEU A 288 -16.91 11.64 -7.84
CA LEU A 288 -17.16 11.31 -6.42
C LEU A 288 -17.66 9.88 -6.23
N HIS A 289 -18.58 9.39 -7.08
CA HIS A 289 -18.98 7.99 -7.07
C HIS A 289 -17.83 7.05 -7.43
N LYS A 290 -16.93 7.42 -8.35
CA LYS A 290 -15.74 6.63 -8.69
C LYS A 290 -14.77 6.56 -7.51
N ALA A 291 -14.45 7.68 -6.87
CA ALA A 291 -13.62 7.73 -5.66
C ALA A 291 -14.19 6.82 -4.54
N LYS A 292 -15.51 6.92 -4.28
CA LYS A 292 -16.23 6.08 -3.32
C LYS A 292 -16.17 4.58 -3.65
N ARG A 293 -16.23 4.19 -4.93
CA ARG A 293 -16.04 2.79 -5.36
C ARG A 293 -14.61 2.29 -5.15
N LEU A 294 -13.61 3.16 -5.34
CA LEU A 294 -12.18 2.86 -5.13
C LEU A 294 -11.75 2.91 -3.64
N GLY A 295 -12.70 3.08 -2.71
CA GLY A 295 -12.44 3.08 -1.27
C GLY A 295 -11.89 4.40 -0.69
N LEU A 296 -11.76 5.46 -1.51
CA LEU A 296 -11.34 6.79 -1.07
C LEU A 296 -12.41 7.43 -0.17
N LYS A 297 -11.97 8.02 0.95
CA LYS A 297 -12.83 8.57 2.01
C LYS A 297 -12.57 10.05 2.31
N ASN A 298 -11.54 10.65 1.72
CA ASN A 298 -11.14 12.02 2.03
C ASN A 298 -10.99 12.81 0.72
N ILE A 299 -11.58 14.01 0.65
CA ILE A 299 -11.55 14.89 -0.54
C ILE A 299 -11.05 16.28 -0.14
N LEU A 300 -10.10 16.85 -0.88
CA LEU A 300 -9.75 18.27 -0.75
C LEU A 300 -10.56 19.08 -1.78
N ALA A 301 -11.58 19.79 -1.31
CA ALA A 301 -12.50 20.55 -2.16
C ALA A 301 -11.89 21.91 -2.55
N LEU A 302 -11.64 22.09 -3.85
CA LEU A 302 -10.96 23.25 -4.42
C LEU A 302 -11.80 23.93 -5.52
N ARG A 303 -11.58 25.23 -5.72
CA ARG A 303 -12.05 25.93 -6.93
C ARG A 303 -11.32 25.37 -8.16
N GLY A 304 -9.99 25.34 -8.08
CA GLY A 304 -9.13 25.28 -9.25
C GLY A 304 -8.92 26.66 -9.85
N ASP A 305 -8.09 26.74 -10.88
CA ASP A 305 -7.74 27.98 -11.58
C ASP A 305 -8.25 27.95 -13.03
N PRO A 306 -8.66 29.11 -13.59
CA PRO A 306 -9.20 29.17 -14.94
C PRO A 306 -8.14 28.85 -16.00
N VAL A 307 -8.57 28.22 -17.10
CA VAL A 307 -7.70 27.93 -18.24
C VAL A 307 -7.59 29.16 -19.14
N GLY A 308 -6.68 30.06 -18.77
CA GLY A 308 -6.40 31.33 -19.47
C GLY A 308 -7.08 32.55 -18.83
N ASP A 309 -6.90 33.72 -19.45
CA ASP A 309 -7.19 35.04 -18.86
C ASP A 309 -8.68 35.40 -18.71
N GLN A 310 -9.61 34.53 -19.15
CA GLN A 310 -11.05 34.79 -19.11
C GLN A 310 -11.80 33.72 -18.34
N TRP A 311 -12.26 34.07 -17.14
CA TRP A 311 -13.30 33.32 -16.43
C TRP A 311 -14.61 33.35 -17.24
N LYS A 312 -15.23 32.19 -17.42
CA LYS A 312 -16.59 32.05 -17.94
C LYS A 312 -17.34 31.11 -17.02
N GLU A 313 -18.49 31.57 -16.54
CA GLU A 313 -19.41 30.71 -15.79
C GLU A 313 -20.04 29.72 -16.77
N GLU A 314 -19.98 28.44 -16.41
CA GLU A 314 -20.60 27.35 -17.17
C GLU A 314 -22.03 27.17 -16.62
N GLU A 315 -23.03 27.12 -17.51
CA GLU A 315 -24.44 27.14 -17.09
C GLU A 315 -24.80 25.84 -16.35
N GLY A 316 -25.04 25.93 -15.04
CA GLY A 316 -25.19 24.78 -14.14
C GLY A 316 -23.87 24.25 -13.53
N GLY A 317 -22.74 24.92 -13.76
CA GLY A 317 -21.44 24.61 -13.15
C GLY A 317 -21.24 25.20 -11.75
N PHE A 318 -20.08 24.90 -11.15
CA PHE A 318 -19.70 25.37 -9.81
C PHE A 318 -18.76 26.59 -9.85
N CYS A 319 -19.17 27.71 -9.26
CA CYS A 319 -18.32 28.91 -9.20
C CYS A 319 -17.30 28.88 -8.04
N TYR A 320 -17.63 28.30 -6.88
CA TYR A 320 -16.75 28.29 -5.70
C TYR A 320 -16.55 26.90 -5.10
N ALA A 321 -15.41 26.71 -4.42
CA ALA A 321 -15.15 25.52 -3.59
C ALA A 321 -16.25 25.29 -2.52
N LEU A 322 -16.89 26.35 -2.06
CA LEU A 322 -18.06 26.31 -1.16
C LEU A 322 -19.20 25.45 -1.73
N ASP A 323 -19.42 25.52 -3.04
CA ASP A 323 -20.53 24.83 -3.70
C ASP A 323 -20.21 23.35 -3.91
N LEU A 324 -18.94 23.02 -4.16
CA LEU A 324 -18.43 21.65 -4.13
C LEU A 324 -18.56 21.03 -2.72
N VAL A 325 -18.27 21.75 -1.63
CA VAL A 325 -18.49 21.26 -0.26
C VAL A 325 -19.97 20.96 -0.01
N LYS A 326 -20.87 21.88 -0.37
CA LYS A 326 -22.33 21.67 -0.27
C LYS A 326 -22.78 20.44 -1.06
N HIS A 327 -22.31 20.27 -2.30
CA HIS A 327 -22.67 19.17 -3.18
C HIS A 327 -22.19 17.80 -2.67
N ILE A 328 -20.95 17.71 -2.17
CA ILE A 328 -20.47 16.47 -1.53
C ILE A 328 -21.34 16.14 -0.31
N ARG A 329 -21.76 17.16 0.46
CA ARG A 329 -22.61 17.00 1.64
C ARG A 329 -24.09 16.68 1.31
N SER A 330 -24.62 17.09 0.16
CA SER A 330 -25.97 16.69 -0.26
C SER A 330 -26.00 15.24 -0.78
N GLU A 331 -25.11 14.91 -1.72
CA GLU A 331 -25.15 13.62 -2.43
C GLU A 331 -24.55 12.46 -1.61
N PHE A 332 -23.53 12.74 -0.80
CA PHE A 332 -22.79 11.72 -0.05
C PHE A 332 -22.92 11.86 1.47
N GLY A 333 -23.58 12.91 1.95
CA GLY A 333 -23.79 13.16 3.38
C GLY A 333 -22.48 13.19 4.15
N ASP A 334 -22.42 12.40 5.22
CA ASP A 334 -21.22 12.22 6.04
C ASP A 334 -20.43 10.95 5.63
N TYR A 335 -20.32 10.63 4.33
CA TYR A 335 -19.43 9.55 3.87
C TYR A 335 -17.97 9.99 3.75
N PHE A 336 -17.72 11.20 3.22
CA PHE A 336 -16.39 11.75 3.02
C PHE A 336 -15.97 12.66 4.19
N ASP A 337 -14.70 12.62 4.57
CA ASP A 337 -14.04 13.75 5.25
C ASP A 337 -13.63 14.78 4.18
N ILE A 338 -13.89 16.06 4.42
CA ILE A 338 -13.67 17.13 3.44
C ILE A 338 -12.67 18.15 3.99
N GLY A 339 -11.53 18.28 3.33
CA GLY A 339 -10.61 19.40 3.55
C GLY A 339 -10.90 20.57 2.61
N VAL A 340 -10.51 21.79 2.99
CA VAL A 340 -10.55 22.97 2.11
C VAL A 340 -9.25 23.80 2.19
N ALA A 341 -8.94 24.54 1.12
CA ALA A 341 -7.81 25.47 1.10
C ALA A 341 -8.11 26.78 1.85
N GLY A 342 -7.12 27.28 2.60
CA GLY A 342 -7.05 28.62 3.20
C GLY A 342 -5.75 29.34 2.84
N TYR A 343 -5.74 30.67 2.90
CA TYR A 343 -4.63 31.49 2.38
C TYR A 343 -4.08 32.44 3.47
N PRO A 344 -2.88 32.17 4.03
CA PRO A 344 -2.38 32.93 5.19
C PRO A 344 -2.11 34.42 4.96
N LYS A 345 -1.88 34.85 3.71
CA LYS A 345 -1.79 36.27 3.31
C LYS A 345 -3.04 36.75 2.53
N GLY A 346 -4.13 35.99 2.58
CA GLY A 346 -5.36 36.20 1.80
C GLY A 346 -5.26 35.64 0.37
N HIS A 347 -6.40 35.26 -0.21
CA HIS A 347 -6.48 34.82 -1.59
C HIS A 347 -6.23 36.00 -2.57
N PRO A 348 -5.38 35.86 -3.61
CA PRO A 348 -5.04 36.98 -4.50
C PRO A 348 -6.21 37.57 -5.29
N ASP A 349 -7.27 36.81 -5.50
CA ASP A 349 -8.47 37.27 -6.21
C ASP A 349 -9.53 37.87 -5.24
N ALA A 350 -9.24 37.97 -3.94
CA ALA A 350 -10.17 38.49 -2.92
C ALA A 350 -9.92 39.97 -2.60
N GLY A 351 -11.01 40.75 -2.44
CA GLY A 351 -10.93 42.20 -2.21
C GLY A 351 -10.38 42.62 -0.84
N SER A 352 -10.37 41.73 0.16
CA SER A 352 -9.67 41.96 1.44
C SER A 352 -9.43 40.63 2.19
N PHE A 353 -8.50 40.63 3.14
CA PHE A 353 -8.20 39.48 4.00
C PHE A 353 -9.40 39.06 4.86
N GLU A 354 -10.12 40.03 5.42
CA GLU A 354 -11.34 39.81 6.21
C GLU A 354 -12.51 39.30 5.35
N SER A 355 -12.46 39.52 4.03
CA SER A 355 -13.45 39.04 3.08
C SER A 355 -13.17 37.58 2.70
N ASP A 356 -11.91 37.22 2.41
CA ASP A 356 -11.49 35.83 2.21
C ASP A 356 -11.74 34.97 3.46
N LEU A 357 -11.46 35.50 4.66
CA LEU A 357 -11.77 34.85 5.93
C LEU A 357 -13.27 34.56 6.14
N LYS A 358 -14.18 35.41 5.64
CA LYS A 358 -15.63 35.12 5.67
C LYS A 358 -15.98 33.94 4.77
N PHE A 359 -15.49 33.94 3.53
CA PHE A 359 -15.69 32.81 2.61
C PHE A 359 -15.02 31.52 3.12
N LEU A 360 -13.90 31.61 3.86
CA LEU A 360 -13.30 30.48 4.54
C LEU A 360 -14.21 29.94 5.66
N LYS A 361 -14.78 30.82 6.49
CA LYS A 361 -15.77 30.43 7.50
C LYS A 361 -17.01 29.81 6.86
N GLU A 362 -17.48 30.30 5.72
CA GLU A 362 -18.61 29.71 4.99
C GLU A 362 -18.27 28.31 4.45
N LYS A 363 -17.08 28.10 3.86
CA LYS A 363 -16.59 26.78 3.44
C LYS A 363 -16.56 25.78 4.60
N VAL A 364 -16.07 26.19 5.78
CA VAL A 364 -16.10 25.37 7.00
C VAL A 364 -17.53 25.10 7.46
N SER A 365 -18.38 26.14 7.53
CA SER A 365 -19.77 26.03 8.00
C SER A 365 -20.65 25.18 7.09
N ALA A 366 -20.31 25.05 5.80
CA ALA A 366 -20.95 24.12 4.87
C ALA A 366 -20.59 22.64 5.13
N GLY A 367 -19.63 22.37 6.01
CA GLY A 367 -19.28 21.03 6.47
C GLY A 367 -17.88 20.55 6.07
N ALA A 368 -16.86 21.42 6.02
CA ALA A 368 -15.46 20.99 5.89
C ALA A 368 -14.87 20.62 7.28
N ASP A 369 -14.17 19.49 7.35
CA ASP A 369 -13.64 18.90 8.58
C ASP A 369 -12.26 19.46 8.97
N PHE A 370 -11.47 19.99 8.02
CA PHE A 370 -10.14 20.59 8.25
C PHE A 370 -9.73 21.58 7.14
N ILE A 371 -8.68 22.37 7.40
CA ILE A 371 -8.09 23.34 6.47
C ILE A 371 -6.62 23.00 6.19
N ILE A 372 -6.20 22.99 4.93
CA ILE A 372 -4.78 23.06 4.54
C ILE A 372 -4.49 24.50 4.08
N THR A 373 -3.41 25.10 4.58
CA THR A 373 -3.02 26.45 4.14
C THR A 373 -2.11 26.42 2.94
N GLN A 374 -2.30 27.36 2.02
CA GLN A 374 -1.28 27.77 1.04
C GLN A 374 0.05 28.07 1.75
N LEU A 375 1.15 27.86 1.03
CA LEU A 375 2.52 28.02 1.53
C LEU A 375 2.85 29.43 2.05
N PHE A 376 3.83 29.50 2.95
CA PHE A 376 4.36 30.73 3.52
C PHE A 376 5.82 30.54 3.96
N PHE A 377 6.55 31.65 4.15
CA PHE A 377 7.98 31.64 4.52
C PHE A 377 8.26 32.04 5.98
N GLU A 378 7.26 32.56 6.70
CA GLU A 378 7.41 33.20 8.01
C GLU A 378 6.36 32.65 9.00
N ALA A 379 6.78 32.11 10.14
CA ALA A 379 5.87 31.48 11.11
C ALA A 379 4.76 32.42 11.62
N ASP A 380 5.08 33.71 11.81
CA ASP A 380 4.14 34.72 12.28
C ASP A 380 2.98 34.95 11.32
N THR A 381 3.19 34.79 10.00
CA THR A 381 2.11 34.85 8.99
C THR A 381 1.04 33.79 9.29
N PHE A 382 1.48 32.55 9.57
CA PHE A 382 0.56 31.46 9.90
C PHE A 382 -0.07 31.63 11.29
N CYS A 383 0.70 32.05 12.29
CA CYS A 383 0.19 32.27 13.65
C CYS A 383 -0.88 33.38 13.67
N HIS A 384 -0.69 34.45 12.89
CA HIS A 384 -1.70 35.49 12.69
C HIS A 384 -2.96 34.95 12.02
N PHE A 385 -2.82 34.17 10.94
CA PHE A 385 -3.94 33.55 10.23
C PHE A 385 -4.76 32.62 11.13
N VAL A 386 -4.12 31.76 11.92
CA VAL A 386 -4.81 30.87 12.88
C VAL A 386 -5.56 31.68 13.95
N LYS A 387 -4.96 32.76 14.47
CA LYS A 387 -5.63 33.65 15.43
C LYS A 387 -6.88 34.30 14.81
N ALA A 388 -6.77 34.85 13.60
CA ALA A 388 -7.89 35.47 12.90
C ALA A 388 -9.02 34.47 12.59
N CYS A 389 -8.68 33.23 12.21
CA CYS A 389 -9.64 32.13 12.06
C CYS A 389 -10.36 31.79 13.37
N SER A 390 -9.63 31.75 14.49
CA SER A 390 -10.20 31.50 15.81
C SER A 390 -11.12 32.63 16.28
N GLU A 391 -10.75 33.89 16.04
CA GLU A 391 -11.54 35.08 16.40
C GLU A 391 -12.88 35.15 15.65
N ILE A 392 -12.96 34.64 14.42
CA ILE A 392 -14.25 34.50 13.70
C ILE A 392 -14.99 33.19 14.02
N GLY A 393 -14.42 32.30 14.86
CA GLY A 393 -15.06 31.07 15.33
C GLY A 393 -14.88 29.84 14.43
N ILE A 394 -13.80 29.77 13.63
CA ILE A 394 -13.37 28.51 12.99
C ILE A 394 -12.69 27.64 14.05
N THR A 395 -13.14 26.39 14.19
CA THR A 395 -12.68 25.44 15.23
C THR A 395 -12.09 24.14 14.68
N CYS A 396 -12.12 23.92 13.36
CA CYS A 396 -11.52 22.76 12.71
C CYS A 396 -9.97 22.86 12.68
N PRO A 397 -9.23 21.74 12.52
CA PRO A 397 -7.77 21.77 12.43
C PRO A 397 -7.28 22.60 11.23
N ILE A 398 -6.27 23.43 11.44
CA ILE A 398 -5.60 24.23 10.41
C ILE A 398 -4.17 23.71 10.27
N LEU A 399 -3.80 23.29 9.05
CA LEU A 399 -2.53 22.63 8.76
C LEU A 399 -1.62 23.57 7.97
N PRO A 400 -0.42 23.92 8.46
CA PRO A 400 0.54 24.73 7.72
C PRO A 400 1.09 23.94 6.52
N GLY A 401 0.87 24.45 5.32
CA GLY A 401 1.54 23.99 4.10
C GLY A 401 2.98 24.49 4.04
N ILE A 402 3.93 23.55 4.08
CA ILE A 402 5.37 23.81 4.09
C ILE A 402 5.95 23.47 2.71
N PHE A 403 6.47 24.48 2.02
CA PHE A 403 7.20 24.29 0.78
C PHE A 403 8.67 23.94 1.04
N LEU A 404 9.19 22.92 0.35
CA LEU A 404 10.59 22.53 0.43
C LEU A 404 11.36 23.12 -0.76
N ILE A 405 12.24 24.10 -0.49
CA ILE A 405 13.11 24.68 -1.51
C ILE A 405 14.19 23.65 -1.88
N GLN A 406 14.20 23.21 -3.15
CA GLN A 406 15.10 22.15 -3.63
C GLN A 406 16.05 22.59 -4.75
N ASN A 407 15.67 23.62 -5.52
CA ASN A 407 16.43 24.19 -6.63
C ASN A 407 15.89 25.59 -6.95
N TYR A 408 16.66 26.39 -7.69
CA TYR A 408 16.30 27.78 -8.01
C TYR A 408 15.05 27.89 -8.91
N HIS A 409 14.92 27.00 -9.89
CA HIS A 409 13.84 27.04 -10.88
C HIS A 409 12.47 26.73 -10.25
N SER A 410 12.37 25.72 -9.39
CA SER A 410 11.14 25.40 -8.65
C SER A 410 10.70 26.55 -7.75
N LEU A 411 11.64 27.28 -7.12
CA LEU A 411 11.31 28.48 -6.34
C LEU A 411 10.72 29.58 -7.25
N GLN A 412 11.32 29.85 -8.41
CA GLN A 412 10.78 30.83 -9.37
C GLN A 412 9.42 30.42 -9.96
N GLN A 413 9.19 29.14 -10.21
CA GLN A 413 7.88 28.63 -10.68
C GLN A 413 6.81 28.80 -9.60
N LEU A 414 7.13 28.43 -8.35
CA LEU A 414 6.22 28.54 -7.21
C LEU A 414 5.77 29.98 -6.96
N VAL A 415 6.69 30.95 -7.05
CA VAL A 415 6.39 32.39 -6.94
C VAL A 415 5.35 32.83 -7.97
N LYS A 416 5.51 32.41 -9.23
CA LYS A 416 4.59 32.75 -10.33
C LYS A 416 3.20 32.15 -10.12
N LEU A 417 3.12 30.91 -9.62
CA LEU A 417 1.86 30.19 -9.39
C LEU A 417 1.12 30.67 -8.14
N SER A 418 1.83 30.84 -7.02
CA SER A 418 1.23 31.26 -5.74
C SER A 418 0.92 32.75 -5.67
N LYS A 419 1.47 33.57 -6.59
CA LYS A 419 1.46 35.04 -6.54
C LYS A 419 2.09 35.61 -5.25
N LEU A 420 2.95 34.86 -4.56
CA LEU A 420 3.62 35.26 -3.32
C LEU A 420 5.06 35.75 -3.56
N GLU A 421 5.44 36.83 -2.89
CA GLU A 421 6.83 37.29 -2.87
C GLU A 421 7.71 36.48 -1.91
N VAL A 422 8.90 36.10 -2.36
CA VAL A 422 9.94 35.52 -1.50
C VAL A 422 10.62 36.64 -0.68
N PRO A 423 10.70 36.52 0.66
CA PRO A 423 11.44 37.43 1.52
C PRO A 423 12.88 37.69 1.05
N GLN A 424 13.35 38.93 1.15
CA GLN A 424 14.66 39.32 0.64
C GLN A 424 15.80 38.51 1.27
N GLN A 425 15.71 38.20 2.57
CA GLN A 425 16.66 37.36 3.31
C GLN A 425 16.85 35.94 2.74
N ILE A 426 15.86 35.44 1.98
CA ILE A 426 15.92 34.15 1.29
C ILE A 426 16.56 34.33 -0.10
N LYS A 427 16.16 35.37 -0.84
CA LYS A 427 16.78 35.75 -2.12
C LYS A 427 18.29 35.98 -1.97
N ASP A 428 18.70 36.78 -0.97
CA ASP A 428 20.10 37.14 -0.71
C ASP A 428 20.99 35.92 -0.41
N LYS A 429 20.41 34.83 0.12
CA LYS A 429 21.11 33.58 0.42
C LYS A 429 21.11 32.57 -0.73
N ILE A 430 20.07 32.58 -1.57
CA ILE A 430 19.92 31.64 -2.68
C ILE A 430 20.58 32.17 -3.97
N GLU A 431 20.48 33.46 -4.27
CA GLU A 431 21.00 34.05 -5.52
C GLU A 431 22.52 33.81 -5.74
N PRO A 432 23.39 33.81 -4.69
CA PRO A 432 24.81 33.46 -4.84
C PRO A 432 25.09 31.97 -5.09
N ILE A 433 24.11 31.08 -4.88
CA ILE A 433 24.23 29.62 -5.04
C ILE A 433 23.23 29.05 -6.07
N LYS A 434 22.59 29.91 -6.86
CA LYS A 434 21.45 29.55 -7.75
C LYS A 434 21.75 28.46 -8.78
N ASP A 435 23.01 28.30 -9.16
CA ASP A 435 23.49 27.31 -10.12
C ASP A 435 23.99 26.01 -9.43
N ASN A 436 23.73 25.86 -8.12
CA ASN A 436 24.12 24.70 -7.30
C ASN A 436 22.92 24.14 -6.51
N ASP A 437 22.12 23.30 -7.17
CA ASP A 437 20.93 22.64 -6.60
C ASP A 437 21.21 21.90 -5.29
N ALA A 438 22.39 21.28 -5.12
CA ALA A 438 22.73 20.59 -3.88
C ALA A 438 22.88 21.56 -2.69
N ALA A 439 23.49 22.73 -2.92
CA ALA A 439 23.58 23.79 -1.90
C ALA A 439 22.20 24.40 -1.60
N ILE A 440 21.38 24.63 -2.62
CA ILE A 440 20.01 25.17 -2.47
C ILE A 440 19.13 24.19 -1.67
N CYS A 441 19.19 22.89 -1.98
CA CYS A 441 18.42 21.87 -1.29
C CYS A 441 18.82 21.76 0.20
N ASN A 442 20.12 21.78 0.51
CA ASN A 442 20.59 21.83 1.89
C ASN A 442 20.09 23.08 2.64
N TYR A 443 20.20 24.26 2.02
CA TYR A 443 19.66 25.51 2.58
C TYR A 443 18.14 25.44 2.80
N GLY A 444 17.39 24.86 1.87
CA GLY A 444 15.94 24.69 1.97
C GLY A 444 15.54 23.71 3.07
N ILE A 445 16.30 22.65 3.31
CA ILE A 445 16.12 21.73 4.43
C ILE A 445 16.37 22.46 5.77
N ASP A 446 17.45 23.24 5.88
CA ASP A 446 17.77 24.00 7.09
C ASP A 446 16.70 25.08 7.39
N GLN A 447 16.23 25.79 6.36
CA GLN A 447 15.13 26.75 6.44
C GLN A 447 13.83 26.06 6.90
N ALA A 448 13.45 24.95 6.26
CA ALA A 448 12.23 24.23 6.57
C ALA A 448 12.24 23.65 8.00
N VAL A 449 13.38 23.13 8.48
CA VAL A 449 13.53 22.69 9.87
C VAL A 449 13.31 23.85 10.84
N SER A 450 13.95 25.01 10.61
CA SER A 450 13.80 26.19 11.49
C SER A 450 12.35 26.72 11.53
N LEU A 451 11.69 26.78 10.36
CA LEU A 451 10.28 27.16 10.24
C LEU A 451 9.38 26.16 10.99
N CYS A 452 9.57 24.85 10.78
CA CYS A 452 8.79 23.80 11.41
C CYS A 452 9.01 23.74 12.93
N GLN A 453 10.24 23.92 13.42
CA GLN A 453 10.53 24.00 14.86
C GLN A 453 9.78 25.18 15.51
N THR A 454 9.81 26.36 14.88
CA THR A 454 9.09 27.55 15.35
C THR A 454 7.57 27.31 15.37
N LEU A 455 7.02 26.73 14.30
CA LEU A 455 5.61 26.37 14.18
C LEU A 455 5.16 25.34 15.23
N LEU A 456 5.94 24.29 15.47
CA LEU A 456 5.64 23.29 16.50
C LEU A 456 5.74 23.86 17.93
N ALA A 457 6.75 24.71 18.19
CA ALA A 457 6.96 25.37 19.47
C ALA A 457 5.85 26.38 19.83
N SER A 458 5.13 26.92 18.84
CA SER A 458 3.95 27.78 19.07
C SER A 458 2.81 27.08 19.81
N GLY A 459 2.78 25.74 19.84
CA GLY A 459 1.68 24.94 20.37
C GLY A 459 0.44 24.88 19.48
N LEU A 460 0.21 25.88 18.64
CA LEU A 460 -0.98 26.02 17.77
C LEU A 460 -1.09 24.93 16.69
N VAL A 461 0.04 24.40 16.24
CA VAL A 461 0.11 23.47 15.10
C VAL A 461 -0.15 22.02 15.54
N PRO A 462 -1.17 21.33 15.01
CA PRO A 462 -1.43 19.92 15.32
C PRO A 462 -0.50 18.97 14.55
N GLY A 463 -0.17 19.31 13.31
CA GLY A 463 0.72 18.57 12.42
C GLY A 463 1.15 19.41 11.22
N LEU A 464 2.11 18.93 10.44
CA LEU A 464 2.74 19.65 9.33
C LEU A 464 2.38 19.03 7.97
N HIS A 465 2.04 19.82 6.97
CA HIS A 465 1.73 19.34 5.62
C HIS A 465 2.87 19.76 4.66
N PHE A 466 3.48 18.82 3.93
CA PHE A 466 4.66 19.11 3.10
C PHE A 466 4.39 18.98 1.60
N TYR A 467 4.67 20.04 0.85
CA TYR A 467 4.69 20.02 -0.61
C TYR A 467 5.98 19.35 -1.11
N THR A 468 5.91 18.06 -1.49
CA THR A 468 7.11 17.27 -1.80
C THR A 468 7.70 17.53 -3.18
N LEU A 469 6.87 18.01 -4.13
CA LEU A 469 7.16 18.01 -5.57
C LEU A 469 7.62 16.63 -6.10
N ASN A 470 7.04 15.54 -5.58
CA ASN A 470 7.41 14.14 -5.84
C ASN A 470 8.89 13.80 -5.49
N ARG A 471 9.57 14.66 -4.73
CA ARG A 471 10.98 14.50 -4.33
C ARG A 471 11.08 14.31 -2.83
N THR A 472 10.99 13.06 -2.41
CA THR A 472 10.84 12.63 -1.01
C THR A 472 12.05 12.92 -0.12
N MET A 473 13.27 12.90 -0.67
CA MET A 473 14.54 13.01 0.08
C MET A 473 14.58 14.21 1.04
N ALA A 474 14.20 15.39 0.57
CA ALA A 474 14.19 16.61 1.40
C ALA A 474 13.16 16.52 2.54
N ALA A 475 11.98 15.95 2.27
CA ALA A 475 10.94 15.74 3.28
C ALA A 475 11.41 14.74 4.36
N ILE A 476 12.02 13.62 3.96
CA ILE A 476 12.61 12.64 4.89
C ILE A 476 13.67 13.33 5.77
N GLN A 477 14.58 14.12 5.21
CA GLN A 477 15.60 14.81 6.00
C GLN A 477 15.02 15.81 7.01
N VAL A 478 14.04 16.62 6.61
CA VAL A 478 13.36 17.55 7.53
C VAL A 478 12.66 16.76 8.65
N LEU A 479 11.88 15.73 8.31
CA LEU A 479 11.15 14.92 9.28
C LEU A 479 12.07 14.14 10.24
N LYS A 480 13.21 13.62 9.77
CA LYS A 480 14.25 13.00 10.63
C LYS A 480 14.88 14.02 11.58
N ARG A 481 15.24 15.22 11.09
CA ARG A 481 15.79 16.31 11.93
C ARG A 481 14.78 16.87 12.94
N LEU A 482 13.48 16.77 12.67
CA LEU A 482 12.41 17.11 13.60
C LEU A 482 12.06 15.98 14.59
N GLY A 483 12.65 14.79 14.46
CA GLY A 483 12.27 13.61 15.25
C GLY A 483 10.88 13.06 14.95
N MET A 484 10.27 13.49 13.83
CA MET A 484 8.91 13.10 13.41
C MET A 484 8.90 11.91 12.45
N TRP A 485 10.04 11.59 11.84
CA TRP A 485 10.23 10.36 11.06
C TRP A 485 10.58 9.21 12.00
N THR A 486 9.57 8.45 12.43
CA THR A 486 9.79 7.14 13.05
C THR A 486 9.79 6.08 11.96
N GLU A 487 10.94 5.45 11.72
CA GLU A 487 11.00 4.20 10.96
C GLU A 487 10.32 3.11 11.77
N ASP A 488 9.07 2.78 11.43
CA ASP A 488 8.38 1.68 12.09
C ASP A 488 8.88 0.35 11.49
N PRO A 489 9.53 -0.55 12.27
CA PRO A 489 9.93 -1.86 11.77
C PRO A 489 8.72 -2.72 11.36
N ARG A 490 7.53 -2.36 11.85
CA ARG A 490 6.26 -3.01 11.55
C ARG A 490 5.58 -2.22 10.43
N GLY A 491 5.87 -2.56 9.18
CA GLY A 491 5.05 -2.10 8.06
C GLY A 491 3.59 -2.46 8.31
N ASN A 492 2.73 -1.47 8.60
CA ASN A 492 1.38 -1.69 9.13
C ASN A 492 0.62 -2.77 8.33
N SER A 493 0.35 -3.92 8.96
CA SER A 493 -0.19 -5.13 8.32
C SER A 493 -1.70 -5.04 8.01
N SER A 494 -2.23 -3.83 7.86
CA SER A 494 -3.65 -3.52 7.75
C SER A 494 -4.07 -3.19 6.32
N SER A 495 -3.61 -3.98 5.34
CA SER A 495 -4.06 -3.93 3.94
C SER A 495 -4.89 -5.18 3.63
N PRO A 496 -6.23 -5.15 3.80
CA PRO A 496 -7.11 -6.23 3.36
C PRO A 496 -7.31 -6.15 1.83
N ALA A 497 -6.23 -6.34 1.08
CA ALA A 497 -6.13 -6.12 -0.36
C ALA A 497 -6.44 -7.39 -1.18
N PHE A 498 -7.53 -8.08 -0.84
CA PHE A 498 -8.15 -9.12 -1.68
C PHE A 498 -9.58 -8.71 -2.03
N GLY A 499 -9.69 -7.66 -2.84
CA GLY A 499 -10.85 -7.44 -3.69
C GLY A 499 -10.83 -8.38 -4.90
N GLU A 500 -11.88 -8.35 -5.73
CA GLU A 500 -11.96 -9.22 -6.91
C GLU A 500 -10.74 -9.05 -7.85
N LEU A 501 -10.07 -10.15 -8.22
CA LEU A 501 -8.92 -10.14 -9.12
C LEU A 501 -9.31 -9.69 -10.55
N LYS A 502 -9.28 -8.37 -10.76
CA LYS A 502 -9.39 -7.69 -12.06
C LYS A 502 -8.27 -6.69 -12.31
N ASP A 503 -7.60 -6.23 -11.24
CA ASP A 503 -6.57 -5.18 -11.27
C ASP A 503 -5.17 -5.70 -11.69
N TYR A 504 -5.10 -6.75 -12.52
CA TYR A 504 -3.86 -7.37 -13.02
C TYR A 504 -2.86 -6.38 -13.63
N TYR A 505 -3.33 -5.22 -14.09
CA TYR A 505 -2.49 -4.15 -14.65
C TYR A 505 -1.46 -3.59 -13.62
N LEU A 506 -1.74 -3.70 -12.31
CA LEU A 506 -0.88 -3.14 -11.28
C LEU A 506 0.39 -3.93 -10.98
N PHE A 507 0.48 -5.21 -11.37
CA PHE A 507 1.75 -5.93 -11.38
C PHE A 507 2.71 -5.36 -12.45
N TYR A 508 2.17 -4.99 -13.62
CA TYR A 508 2.95 -4.34 -14.69
C TYR A 508 3.43 -2.94 -14.30
N LEU A 509 2.67 -2.19 -13.49
CA LEU A 509 3.15 -0.92 -12.91
C LEU A 509 4.18 -1.10 -11.79
N LYS A 510 4.07 -2.15 -10.96
CA LYS A 510 5.07 -2.42 -9.92
C LYS A 510 6.38 -2.98 -10.46
N SER A 511 6.41 -3.45 -11.71
CA SER A 511 7.62 -3.86 -12.41
C SER A 511 8.55 -2.66 -12.66
N THR A 512 9.30 -2.25 -11.63
CA THR A 512 10.56 -1.50 -11.72
C THR A 512 11.69 -2.36 -12.31
N SER A 513 11.36 -3.17 -13.31
CA SER A 513 12.30 -4.04 -14.00
C SER A 513 13.39 -3.18 -14.65
N PRO A 514 14.67 -3.59 -14.55
CA PRO A 514 15.74 -3.06 -15.38
C PRO A 514 15.36 -3.05 -16.87
N LYS A 515 16.05 -2.23 -17.67
CA LYS A 515 15.80 -2.16 -19.11
C LYS A 515 15.97 -3.52 -19.77
N GLU A 516 15.35 -3.77 -20.91
CA GLU A 516 15.38 -5.10 -21.54
C GLU A 516 16.81 -5.59 -21.85
N GLU A 517 17.75 -4.67 -22.17
CA GLU A 517 19.18 -4.99 -22.25
C GLU A 517 19.81 -5.45 -20.92
N GLU A 518 19.37 -4.91 -19.78
CA GLU A 518 19.86 -5.22 -18.44
C GLU A 518 19.27 -6.55 -17.97
N LEU A 519 18.00 -6.82 -18.29
CA LEU A 519 17.38 -8.15 -18.12
C LEU A 519 18.12 -9.21 -18.94
N LEU A 520 18.43 -8.95 -20.22
CA LEU A 520 19.22 -9.86 -21.06
C LEU A 520 20.63 -10.11 -20.50
N LYS A 521 21.31 -9.07 -19.98
CA LYS A 521 22.63 -9.22 -19.33
C LYS A 521 22.60 -10.04 -18.04
N MET A 522 21.48 -10.05 -17.31
CA MET A 522 21.28 -10.86 -16.10
C MET A 522 20.84 -12.30 -16.42
N TRP A 523 19.74 -12.44 -17.16
CA TRP A 523 19.04 -13.70 -17.43
C TRP A 523 19.61 -14.47 -18.64
N GLY A 524 20.53 -13.87 -19.39
CA GLY A 524 21.24 -14.47 -20.52
C GLY A 524 20.70 -14.00 -21.87
N GLU A 525 21.59 -13.45 -22.69
CA GLU A 525 21.32 -13.03 -24.08
C GLU A 525 20.91 -14.21 -24.97
N GLU A 526 21.51 -15.38 -24.73
CA GLU A 526 21.17 -16.66 -25.36
C GLU A 526 21.06 -17.78 -24.32
N LEU A 527 20.01 -18.60 -24.45
CA LEU A 527 19.76 -19.81 -23.67
C LEU A 527 19.98 -21.04 -24.55
N ASN A 528 20.72 -22.04 -24.05
CA ASN A 528 21.09 -23.24 -24.82
C ASN A 528 20.29 -24.48 -24.41
N SER A 529 19.71 -24.48 -23.21
CA SER A 529 18.95 -25.59 -22.62
C SER A 529 18.16 -25.11 -21.40
N GLU A 530 17.34 -25.99 -20.82
CA GLU A 530 16.61 -25.71 -19.57
C GLU A 530 17.56 -25.36 -18.42
N GLU A 531 18.73 -25.99 -18.33
CA GLU A 531 19.75 -25.67 -17.32
C GLU A 531 20.27 -24.22 -17.42
N SER A 532 20.18 -23.60 -18.61
CA SER A 532 20.52 -22.17 -18.77
C SER A 532 19.58 -21.27 -17.94
N VAL A 533 18.34 -21.70 -17.74
CA VAL A 533 17.35 -21.04 -16.86
C VAL A 533 17.64 -21.37 -15.39
N PHE A 534 18.03 -22.61 -15.09
CA PHE A 534 18.30 -23.06 -13.71
C PHE A 534 19.47 -22.28 -13.07
N GLU A 535 20.52 -21.99 -13.84
CA GLU A 535 21.66 -21.16 -13.41
C GLU A 535 21.22 -19.74 -13.04
N VAL A 536 20.24 -19.13 -13.71
CA VAL A 536 19.76 -17.76 -13.41
C VAL A 536 19.07 -17.70 -12.05
N PHE A 537 18.25 -18.70 -11.71
CA PHE A 537 17.68 -18.83 -10.37
C PHE A 537 18.77 -19.03 -9.29
N MET A 538 19.82 -19.80 -9.59
CA MET A 538 20.97 -19.91 -8.69
C MET A 538 21.77 -18.62 -8.55
N HIS A 539 21.94 -17.82 -9.61
CA HIS A 539 22.61 -16.52 -9.53
C HIS A 539 21.81 -15.51 -8.69
N TYR A 540 20.47 -15.51 -8.80
CA TYR A 540 19.60 -14.71 -7.93
C TYR A 540 19.72 -15.12 -6.45
N LEU A 541 19.67 -16.42 -6.15
CA LEU A 541 19.77 -16.95 -4.77
C LEU A 541 21.17 -16.82 -4.16
N SER A 542 22.22 -17.00 -4.96
CA SER A 542 23.61 -16.85 -4.50
C SER A 542 23.98 -15.38 -4.31
N GLY A 543 23.45 -14.50 -5.16
CA GLY A 543 23.89 -13.13 -5.31
C GLY A 543 25.24 -13.01 -6.03
N GLU A 544 25.79 -14.09 -6.59
CA GLU A 544 27.07 -14.09 -7.28
C GLU A 544 26.93 -13.73 -8.77
N PRO A 545 27.93 -13.07 -9.39
CA PRO A 545 27.88 -12.70 -10.79
C PRO A 545 27.73 -13.92 -11.72
N ASN A 546 26.95 -13.74 -12.79
CA ASN A 546 26.85 -14.68 -13.89
C ASN A 546 28.11 -14.71 -14.77
N ARG A 547 28.11 -15.56 -15.81
CA ARG A 547 29.21 -15.71 -16.77
C ARG A 547 29.68 -14.40 -17.46
N ASN A 548 28.83 -13.37 -17.50
CA ASN A 548 29.12 -12.05 -18.07
C ASN A 548 29.53 -11.01 -17.01
N GLY A 549 29.69 -11.41 -15.74
CA GLY A 549 30.02 -10.51 -14.62
C GLY A 549 28.83 -9.72 -14.08
N CYS A 550 27.61 -10.01 -14.51
CA CYS A 550 26.39 -9.33 -14.06
C CYS A 550 25.74 -10.09 -12.90
N LYS A 551 25.34 -9.41 -11.81
CA LYS A 551 24.57 -10.05 -10.71
C LYS A 551 23.09 -10.03 -11.07
N VAL A 552 22.41 -11.17 -10.92
CA VAL A 552 20.95 -11.25 -11.11
C VAL A 552 20.26 -10.64 -9.88
N THR A 553 19.65 -9.47 -10.04
CA THR A 553 19.00 -8.74 -8.93
C THR A 553 17.50 -9.00 -8.77
N CYS A 554 16.86 -9.56 -9.80
CA CYS A 554 15.43 -9.86 -9.85
C CYS A 554 15.14 -11.10 -10.73
N LEU A 555 13.95 -11.68 -10.55
CA LEU A 555 13.33 -12.70 -11.39
C LEU A 555 11.90 -12.23 -11.77
N PRO A 556 11.22 -12.81 -12.78
CA PRO A 556 9.87 -12.40 -13.16
C PRO A 556 8.82 -12.36 -12.03
N TRP A 557 9.00 -13.17 -10.99
CA TRP A 557 8.13 -13.24 -9.80
C TRP A 557 8.67 -12.47 -8.59
N ASN A 558 9.90 -11.93 -8.68
CA ASN A 558 10.60 -11.28 -7.57
C ASN A 558 11.30 -10.01 -8.09
N ASP A 559 10.62 -8.86 -7.98
CA ASP A 559 11.04 -7.53 -8.43
C ASP A 559 12.21 -6.94 -7.61
N LYS A 560 12.48 -7.50 -6.43
CA LYS A 560 13.39 -6.97 -5.40
C LYS A 560 14.44 -7.99 -5.02
N PRO A 561 15.64 -7.54 -4.57
CA PRO A 561 16.61 -8.40 -3.92
C PRO A 561 15.99 -9.12 -2.71
N LEU A 562 16.50 -10.33 -2.43
CA LEU A 562 16.05 -11.16 -1.32
C LEU A 562 16.04 -10.40 0.01
N ALA A 563 14.97 -10.61 0.79
CA ALA A 563 14.84 -10.08 2.13
C ALA A 563 16.00 -10.54 3.04
N THR A 564 16.31 -9.73 4.05
CA THR A 564 17.60 -9.72 4.75
C THR A 564 18.05 -11.08 5.26
N ASP A 565 19.17 -11.53 4.70
CA ASP A 565 19.92 -12.77 4.98
C ASP A 565 19.11 -14.09 4.94
N PRO A 566 19.00 -14.76 3.77
CA PRO A 566 18.40 -16.09 3.65
C PRO A 566 19.30 -17.24 4.15
N SER A 567 20.33 -16.98 4.97
CA SER A 567 21.33 -17.96 5.45
C SER A 567 20.75 -19.26 6.02
N LEU A 568 19.56 -19.19 6.64
CA LEU A 568 18.84 -20.36 7.17
C LEU A 568 18.41 -21.40 6.10
N MET A 569 18.26 -21.02 4.83
CA MET A 569 17.74 -21.89 3.76
C MET A 569 18.55 -21.84 2.45
N LYS A 570 19.43 -20.84 2.27
CA LYS A 570 20.13 -20.53 1.01
C LYS A 570 20.76 -21.75 0.33
N GLU A 571 21.53 -22.56 1.05
CA GLU A 571 22.22 -23.73 0.47
C GLU A 571 21.25 -24.82 -0.01
N LYS A 572 20.15 -25.07 0.71
CA LYS A 572 19.11 -26.03 0.29
C LYS A 572 18.36 -25.52 -0.94
N LEU A 573 18.01 -24.23 -0.98
CA LEU A 573 17.39 -23.59 -2.14
C LEU A 573 18.31 -23.64 -3.37
N LEU A 574 19.60 -23.32 -3.23
CA LEU A 574 20.60 -23.41 -4.30
C LEU A 574 20.72 -24.84 -4.86
N TRP A 575 20.81 -25.84 -3.98
CA TRP A 575 20.84 -27.25 -4.39
C TRP A 575 19.57 -27.66 -5.16
N MET A 576 18.39 -27.23 -4.70
CA MET A 576 17.11 -27.52 -5.37
C MET A 576 17.01 -26.90 -6.77
N ASN A 577 17.35 -25.61 -6.90
CA ASN A 577 17.28 -24.90 -8.19
C ASN A 577 18.25 -25.51 -9.21
N ARG A 578 19.45 -25.95 -8.78
CA ARG A 578 20.40 -26.69 -9.62
C ARG A 578 19.83 -27.96 -10.25
N ARG A 579 18.86 -28.62 -9.60
CA ARG A 579 18.23 -29.85 -10.09
C ARG A 579 16.89 -29.61 -10.81
N GLY A 580 16.59 -28.37 -11.21
CA GLY A 580 15.37 -28.02 -11.95
C GLY A 580 14.12 -27.91 -11.07
N VAL A 581 14.28 -27.54 -9.80
CA VAL A 581 13.17 -27.18 -8.91
C VAL A 581 13.24 -25.68 -8.64
N LEU A 582 12.56 -24.91 -9.50
CA LEU A 582 12.78 -23.47 -9.69
C LEU A 582 11.90 -22.66 -8.73
N THR A 583 12.47 -22.30 -7.57
CA THR A 583 11.73 -21.72 -6.45
C THR A 583 11.43 -20.23 -6.64
N ILE A 584 10.17 -19.85 -6.52
CA ILE A 584 9.71 -18.45 -6.64
C ILE A 584 9.27 -17.84 -5.30
N ASN A 585 8.93 -18.67 -4.31
CA ASN A 585 8.52 -18.26 -2.97
C ASN A 585 8.87 -19.34 -1.93
N SER A 586 9.22 -18.94 -0.71
CA SER A 586 9.56 -19.85 0.39
C SER A 586 9.50 -19.15 1.75
N GLN A 587 9.16 -19.87 2.82
CA GLN A 587 9.33 -19.38 4.20
C GLN A 587 9.80 -20.52 5.13
N PRO A 588 10.63 -20.24 6.16
CA PRO A 588 11.02 -21.24 7.15
C PRO A 588 9.86 -21.57 8.09
N ASN A 589 9.93 -22.70 8.81
CA ASN A 589 9.06 -22.89 9.97
C ASN A 589 9.57 -22.07 11.17
N ILE A 590 8.65 -21.58 11.98
CA ILE A 590 8.92 -20.83 13.21
C ILE A 590 8.03 -21.37 14.32
N ASN A 591 8.65 -21.79 15.41
CA ASN A 591 7.97 -22.21 16.64
C ASN A 591 8.12 -21.15 17.74
N GLY A 592 7.29 -20.10 17.69
CA GLY A 592 7.14 -19.15 18.79
C GLY A 592 8.30 -18.17 18.99
N GLN A 593 8.84 -17.57 17.92
CA GLN A 593 9.82 -16.49 18.06
C GLN A 593 9.19 -15.22 18.63
N PRO A 594 9.92 -14.34 19.34
CA PRO A 594 9.39 -13.07 19.83
C PRO A 594 8.90 -12.17 18.69
N SER A 595 7.79 -11.47 18.88
CA SER A 595 7.25 -10.53 17.88
C SER A 595 8.15 -9.33 17.56
N SER A 596 9.22 -9.13 18.33
CA SER A 596 10.28 -8.15 18.09
C SER A 596 11.56 -8.74 17.46
N HIS A 597 11.52 -9.96 16.94
CA HIS A 597 12.67 -10.58 16.25
C HIS A 597 13.02 -9.80 14.97
N PRO A 598 14.27 -9.35 14.74
CA PRO A 598 14.59 -8.33 13.74
C PRO A 598 14.35 -8.75 12.28
N VAL A 599 14.31 -10.05 11.99
CA VAL A 599 14.11 -10.60 10.63
C VAL A 599 12.72 -11.22 10.42
N LEU A 600 12.03 -11.61 11.52
CA LEU A 600 10.86 -12.50 11.47
C LEU A 600 9.68 -12.03 12.34
N GLY A 601 9.91 -11.06 13.22
CA GLY A 601 8.91 -10.53 14.14
C GLY A 601 8.02 -9.48 13.49
N TRP A 602 6.73 -9.55 13.77
CA TRP A 602 5.72 -8.61 13.28
C TRP A 602 4.60 -8.43 14.31
N GLY A 603 3.82 -7.35 14.13
CA GLY A 603 2.68 -7.04 15.00
C GLY A 603 3.08 -6.38 16.34
N PRO A 604 2.17 -6.39 17.34
CA PRO A 604 2.40 -5.82 18.67
C PRO A 604 3.60 -6.43 19.40
N SER A 605 4.31 -5.64 20.21
CA SER A 605 5.45 -6.09 21.01
C SER A 605 5.03 -7.01 22.17
N GLY A 606 5.94 -7.91 22.57
CA GLY A 606 5.72 -8.86 23.66
C GLY A 606 4.81 -10.06 23.32
N GLY A 607 4.52 -10.27 22.03
CA GLY A 607 3.86 -11.46 21.52
C GLY A 607 4.83 -12.49 20.95
N TYR A 608 4.27 -13.55 20.37
CA TYR A 608 5.01 -14.63 19.73
C TYR A 608 4.46 -14.89 18.32
N VAL A 609 5.36 -15.10 17.36
CA VAL A 609 5.05 -15.37 15.95
C VAL A 609 5.42 -16.81 15.58
N PHE A 610 4.63 -17.38 14.67
CA PHE A 610 4.70 -18.78 14.26
C PHE A 610 4.54 -18.88 12.75
N GLN A 611 5.23 -19.86 12.14
CA GLN A 611 5.18 -20.14 10.72
C GLN A 611 5.26 -21.65 10.46
N LYS A 612 4.48 -22.15 9.51
CA LYS A 612 4.73 -23.43 8.82
C LYS A 612 5.77 -23.22 7.74
N ALA A 613 6.60 -24.22 7.45
CA ALA A 613 7.51 -24.13 6.30
C ALA A 613 6.69 -24.17 5.01
N TYR A 614 7.01 -23.28 4.08
CA TYR A 614 6.36 -23.14 2.78
C TYR A 614 7.41 -23.17 1.67
N LEU A 615 7.07 -23.80 0.55
CA LEU A 615 7.92 -23.81 -0.62
C LEU A 615 7.08 -23.85 -1.90
N GLU A 616 7.41 -22.99 -2.86
CA GLU A 616 6.69 -22.83 -4.12
C GLU A 616 7.65 -22.74 -5.31
N PHE A 617 7.42 -23.56 -6.33
CA PHE A 617 8.36 -23.73 -7.44
C PHE A 617 7.70 -24.19 -8.74
N PHE A 618 8.38 -23.92 -9.85
CA PHE A 618 8.14 -24.61 -11.12
C PHE A 618 9.04 -25.86 -11.24
N THR A 619 8.53 -26.97 -11.76
CA THR A 619 9.37 -28.12 -12.14
C THR A 619 8.76 -28.98 -13.26
N SER A 620 9.58 -29.84 -13.86
CA SER A 620 9.22 -30.68 -15.01
C SER A 620 8.15 -31.75 -14.69
N PRO A 621 7.39 -32.24 -15.69
CA PRO A 621 6.49 -33.39 -15.54
C PRO A 621 7.18 -34.65 -15.01
N LYS A 622 8.46 -34.86 -15.37
CA LYS A 622 9.27 -35.99 -14.88
C LYS A 622 9.44 -35.90 -13.36
N THR A 623 9.78 -34.71 -12.86
CA THR A 623 9.94 -34.44 -11.42
C THR A 623 8.62 -34.60 -10.67
N VAL A 624 7.52 -34.03 -11.19
CA VAL A 624 6.17 -34.17 -10.60
C VAL A 624 5.74 -35.62 -10.47
N LYS A 625 5.99 -36.45 -11.50
CA LYS A 625 5.63 -37.88 -11.48
C LYS A 625 6.39 -38.66 -10.39
N ALA A 626 7.61 -38.26 -10.03
CA ALA A 626 8.34 -38.83 -8.90
C ALA A 626 7.84 -38.24 -7.56
N LEU A 627 7.64 -36.92 -7.49
CA LEU A 627 7.15 -36.21 -6.31
C LEU A 627 5.81 -36.77 -5.82
N LEU A 628 4.85 -37.02 -6.72
CA LEU A 628 3.54 -37.63 -6.43
C LEU A 628 3.62 -39.07 -5.90
N GLN A 629 4.73 -39.78 -6.11
CA GLN A 629 4.97 -41.11 -5.51
C GLN A 629 5.57 -40.97 -4.11
N VAL A 630 6.47 -40.00 -3.93
CA VAL A 630 7.09 -39.69 -2.63
C VAL A 630 6.08 -39.11 -1.64
N LEU A 631 5.23 -38.16 -2.08
CA LEU A 631 4.23 -37.49 -1.24
C LEU A 631 3.27 -38.45 -0.53
N LYS A 632 3.05 -39.67 -1.05
CA LYS A 632 2.28 -40.73 -0.39
C LYS A 632 2.87 -41.17 0.95
N LYS A 633 4.19 -41.03 1.15
CA LYS A 633 4.85 -41.25 2.46
C LYS A 633 4.52 -40.14 3.46
N TYR A 634 4.24 -38.93 2.96
CA TYR A 634 4.13 -37.68 3.73
C TYR A 634 2.69 -37.16 3.80
N GLU A 635 1.71 -37.93 3.31
CA GLU A 635 0.31 -37.52 3.05
C GLU A 635 -0.40 -36.88 4.26
N PHE A 636 -0.07 -37.32 5.48
CA PHE A 636 -0.64 -36.79 6.73
C PHE A 636 0.07 -35.54 7.28
N ARG A 637 1.27 -35.20 6.78
CA ARG A 637 2.11 -34.09 7.27
C ARG A 637 2.20 -32.95 6.27
N VAL A 638 2.38 -33.27 4.99
CA VAL A 638 2.61 -32.28 3.92
C VAL A 638 1.31 -32.03 3.16
N ASN A 639 0.85 -30.77 3.14
CA ASN A 639 -0.12 -30.35 2.14
C ASN A 639 0.59 -29.97 0.84
N TYR A 640 -0.03 -30.27 -0.29
CA TYR A 640 0.48 -29.94 -1.61
C TYR A 640 -0.62 -29.47 -2.55
N HIS A 641 -0.27 -28.60 -3.50
CA HIS A 641 -1.09 -28.29 -4.67
C HIS A 641 -0.17 -28.19 -5.88
N ILE A 642 -0.43 -29.01 -6.90
CA ILE A 642 0.30 -29.10 -8.16
C ILE A 642 -0.67 -28.70 -9.27
N VAL A 643 -0.26 -27.80 -10.17
CA VAL A 643 -1.11 -27.31 -11.29
C VAL A 643 -0.28 -26.97 -12.53
N ASP A 644 -0.81 -27.28 -13.71
CA ASP A 644 -0.21 -26.89 -15.00
C ASP A 644 -0.83 -25.60 -15.58
N VAL A 645 -0.27 -25.08 -16.67
CA VAL A 645 -0.81 -23.88 -17.34
C VAL A 645 -2.26 -24.07 -17.81
N LYS A 646 -2.65 -25.28 -18.25
CA LYS A 646 -4.00 -25.62 -18.72
C LYS A 646 -5.04 -25.63 -17.58
N GLY A 647 -4.58 -25.77 -16.33
CA GLY A 647 -5.41 -25.84 -15.14
C GLY A 647 -5.69 -27.27 -14.66
N GLU A 648 -5.02 -28.28 -15.21
CA GLU A 648 -5.02 -29.64 -14.66
C GLU A 648 -4.30 -29.60 -13.30
N ASN A 649 -5.00 -29.98 -12.22
CA ASN A 649 -4.47 -29.86 -10.86
C ASN A 649 -4.63 -31.13 -10.01
N ILE A 650 -3.82 -31.23 -8.96
CA ILE A 650 -3.90 -32.26 -7.91
C ILE A 650 -3.56 -31.59 -6.57
N THR A 651 -4.39 -31.80 -5.55
CA THR A 651 -4.15 -31.33 -4.17
C THR A 651 -4.72 -32.31 -3.15
N ASN A 652 -4.13 -32.35 -1.95
CA ASN A 652 -4.69 -33.02 -0.77
C ASN A 652 -5.32 -32.04 0.25
N ALA A 653 -5.61 -30.79 -0.15
CA ALA A 653 -6.24 -29.82 0.74
C ALA A 653 -7.67 -30.26 1.13
N PRO A 654 -7.97 -30.46 2.44
CA PRO A 654 -9.25 -31.00 2.88
C PRO A 654 -10.38 -30.03 2.54
N GLU A 655 -11.39 -30.51 1.80
CA GLU A 655 -12.54 -29.73 1.34
C GLU A 655 -12.17 -28.44 0.56
N LEU A 656 -10.95 -28.37 0.00
CA LEU A 656 -10.35 -27.16 -0.58
C LEU A 656 -10.26 -25.96 0.39
N GLN A 657 -10.26 -26.19 1.71
CA GLN A 657 -10.19 -25.12 2.71
C GLN A 657 -8.78 -24.50 2.79
N PRO A 658 -8.66 -23.18 3.07
CA PRO A 658 -7.37 -22.51 3.26
C PRO A 658 -6.60 -23.02 4.50
N ASN A 659 -5.30 -23.27 4.33
CA ASN A 659 -4.40 -23.66 5.41
C ASN A 659 -3.66 -22.43 5.98
N ALA A 660 -3.79 -22.14 7.27
CA ALA A 660 -3.04 -21.06 7.91
C ALA A 660 -1.55 -21.41 8.05
N VAL A 661 -0.68 -20.57 7.47
CA VAL A 661 0.78 -20.80 7.43
C VAL A 661 1.59 -19.79 8.22
N THR A 662 1.03 -18.62 8.56
CA THR A 662 1.68 -17.63 9.44
C THR A 662 0.66 -17.07 10.42
N TRP A 663 0.97 -17.06 11.72
CA TRP A 663 0.11 -16.47 12.76
C TRP A 663 0.91 -15.90 13.94
N GLY A 664 0.25 -15.06 14.74
CA GLY A 664 0.84 -14.37 15.88
C GLY A 664 -0.13 -14.28 17.05
N ILE A 665 0.40 -14.49 18.26
CA ILE A 665 -0.32 -14.46 19.54
C ILE A 665 0.22 -13.28 20.35
N PHE A 666 -0.64 -12.32 20.70
CA PHE A 666 -0.25 -11.02 21.25
C PHE A 666 -0.94 -10.73 22.59
N PRO A 667 -0.25 -10.15 23.60
CA PRO A 667 -0.85 -9.89 24.91
C PRO A 667 -2.10 -9.02 24.83
N GLY A 668 -3.21 -9.54 25.36
CA GLY A 668 -4.49 -8.81 25.42
C GLY A 668 -5.18 -8.59 24.06
N ARG A 669 -4.84 -9.36 23.03
CA ARG A 669 -5.50 -9.37 21.72
C ARG A 669 -5.88 -10.79 21.30
N GLU A 670 -6.75 -10.89 20.30
CA GLU A 670 -7.06 -12.13 19.60
C GLU A 670 -5.89 -12.57 18.70
N ILE A 671 -5.91 -13.83 18.24
CA ILE A 671 -4.88 -14.38 17.33
C ILE A 671 -5.02 -13.72 15.96
N ILE A 672 -3.89 -13.33 15.36
CA ILE A 672 -3.84 -12.74 14.01
C ILE A 672 -3.20 -13.77 13.08
N GLN A 673 -3.83 -14.09 11.95
CA GLN A 673 -3.33 -15.03 10.94
C GLN A 673 -3.24 -14.34 9.57
N PRO A 674 -2.16 -13.57 9.29
CA PRO A 674 -2.05 -12.74 8.09
C PRO A 674 -1.74 -13.51 6.80
N THR A 675 -1.38 -14.80 6.87
CA THR A 675 -0.99 -15.58 5.67
C THR A 675 -1.61 -16.97 5.70
N VAL A 676 -2.29 -17.31 4.61
CA VAL A 676 -2.90 -18.62 4.35
C VAL A 676 -2.47 -19.12 2.97
N VAL A 677 -2.44 -20.44 2.78
CA VAL A 677 -2.37 -21.09 1.47
C VAL A 677 -3.77 -21.55 1.13
N ASP A 678 -4.41 -20.89 0.16
CA ASP A 678 -5.77 -21.19 -0.30
C ASP A 678 -5.73 -21.87 -1.68
N PRO A 679 -6.24 -23.12 -1.82
CA PRO A 679 -6.33 -23.80 -3.11
C PRO A 679 -7.14 -23.03 -4.16
N VAL A 680 -8.13 -22.24 -3.76
CA VAL A 680 -8.97 -21.48 -4.70
C VAL A 680 -8.20 -20.29 -5.26
N SER A 681 -7.59 -19.47 -4.40
CA SER A 681 -6.74 -18.34 -4.79
C SER A 681 -5.53 -18.78 -5.63
N PHE A 682 -4.94 -19.95 -5.33
CA PHE A 682 -3.82 -20.50 -6.09
C PHE A 682 -4.17 -20.77 -7.57
N MET A 683 -5.43 -21.12 -7.87
CA MET A 683 -5.90 -21.33 -9.25
C MET A 683 -6.04 -20.04 -10.06
N PHE A 684 -6.13 -18.87 -9.42
CA PHE A 684 -6.03 -17.57 -10.10
C PHE A 684 -4.58 -17.10 -10.19
N TRP A 685 -3.81 -17.25 -9.11
CA TRP A 685 -2.39 -16.90 -9.09
C TRP A 685 -1.59 -17.65 -10.16
N LYS A 686 -1.88 -18.93 -10.42
CA LYS A 686 -1.17 -19.70 -11.45
C LYS A 686 -1.26 -19.06 -12.84
N ASP A 687 -2.37 -18.42 -13.20
CA ASP A 687 -2.51 -17.76 -14.51
C ASP A 687 -1.54 -16.57 -14.66
N GLU A 688 -1.32 -15.81 -13.58
CA GLU A 688 -0.31 -14.75 -13.54
C GLU A 688 1.11 -15.32 -13.48
N ALA A 689 1.36 -16.29 -12.60
CA ALA A 689 2.65 -16.94 -12.43
C ALA A 689 3.15 -17.59 -13.73
N PHE A 690 2.29 -18.27 -14.48
CA PHE A 690 2.64 -18.78 -15.81
C PHE A 690 2.82 -17.64 -16.83
N ALA A 691 1.90 -16.67 -16.90
CA ALA A 691 2.00 -15.57 -17.87
C ALA A 691 3.30 -14.75 -17.76
N LEU A 692 3.91 -14.67 -16.57
CA LEU A 692 5.19 -13.99 -16.33
C LEU A 692 6.37 -14.63 -17.10
N TRP A 693 6.38 -15.95 -17.31
CA TRP A 693 7.39 -16.62 -18.16
C TRP A 693 7.43 -15.99 -19.55
N ILE A 694 6.29 -15.84 -20.21
CA ILE A 694 6.21 -15.29 -21.57
C ILE A 694 6.36 -13.76 -21.57
N LYS A 695 5.61 -13.07 -20.70
CA LYS A 695 5.46 -11.60 -20.74
C LYS A 695 6.61 -10.80 -20.15
N GLN A 696 7.48 -11.41 -19.32
CA GLN A 696 8.71 -10.77 -18.88
C GLN A 696 9.95 -11.38 -19.52
N TRP A 697 10.09 -12.71 -19.52
CA TRP A 697 11.32 -13.38 -19.98
C TRP A 697 11.27 -13.73 -21.47
N GLY A 698 10.24 -14.44 -21.94
CA GLY A 698 10.12 -14.93 -23.31
C GLY A 698 10.09 -13.83 -24.37
N LYS A 699 9.55 -12.65 -24.02
CA LYS A 699 9.52 -11.45 -24.88
C LYS A 699 10.89 -10.79 -25.12
N LEU A 700 11.92 -11.11 -24.32
CA LEU A 700 13.27 -10.54 -24.50
C LEU A 700 13.99 -11.15 -25.71
N TYR A 701 13.51 -12.29 -26.19
CA TYR A 701 14.05 -13.04 -27.30
C TYR A 701 13.14 -12.92 -28.52
N ALA A 702 13.75 -12.88 -29.72
CA ALA A 702 13.00 -12.81 -30.98
C ALA A 702 12.04 -13.99 -31.15
N GLU A 703 10.93 -13.77 -31.86
CA GLU A 703 9.94 -14.82 -32.13
C GLU A 703 10.57 -16.01 -32.87
N ALA A 704 10.27 -17.23 -32.39
CA ALA A 704 10.85 -18.49 -32.88
C ALA A 704 12.40 -18.58 -32.82
N SER A 705 13.03 -17.85 -31.91
CA SER A 705 14.43 -18.09 -31.52
C SER A 705 14.55 -19.26 -30.52
N PRO A 706 15.67 -20.01 -30.49
CA PRO A 706 15.86 -21.11 -29.55
C PRO A 706 15.69 -20.72 -28.08
N SER A 707 16.15 -19.52 -27.70
CA SER A 707 15.94 -18.97 -26.36
C SER A 707 14.45 -18.80 -26.01
N GLN A 708 13.64 -18.34 -26.97
CA GLN A 708 12.19 -18.22 -26.77
C GLN A 708 11.53 -19.61 -26.72
N GLU A 709 11.96 -20.56 -27.55
CA GLU A 709 11.45 -21.93 -27.54
C GLU A 709 11.71 -22.64 -26.21
N ILE A 710 12.85 -22.43 -25.55
CA ILE A 710 13.14 -22.96 -24.21
C ILE A 710 12.20 -22.38 -23.14
N ILE A 711 12.04 -21.06 -23.10
CA ILE A 711 11.13 -20.41 -22.14
C ILE A 711 9.67 -20.83 -22.38
N ARG A 712 9.28 -20.99 -23.66
CA ARG A 712 7.96 -21.48 -24.05
C ARG A 712 7.77 -22.95 -23.70
N TYR A 713 8.78 -23.80 -23.87
CA TYR A 713 8.73 -25.21 -23.46
C TYR A 713 8.48 -25.33 -21.96
N ILE A 714 9.18 -24.54 -21.14
CA ILE A 714 8.96 -24.46 -19.69
C ILE A 714 7.51 -24.03 -19.40
N HIS A 715 7.05 -22.91 -19.99
CA HIS A 715 5.67 -22.43 -19.83
C HIS A 715 4.59 -23.47 -20.21
N ASP A 716 4.74 -24.14 -21.36
CA ASP A 716 3.72 -25.03 -21.92
C ASP A 716 3.71 -26.43 -21.25
N ASN A 717 4.77 -26.80 -20.50
CA ASN A 717 4.95 -28.16 -19.96
C ASN A 717 5.26 -28.27 -18.46
N TYR A 718 5.80 -27.24 -17.79
CA TYR A 718 6.10 -27.32 -16.36
C TYR A 718 4.83 -27.22 -15.52
N PHE A 719 4.91 -27.73 -14.29
CA PHE A 719 3.89 -27.53 -13.26
C PHE A 719 4.37 -26.49 -12.26
N LEU A 720 3.47 -25.63 -11.82
CA LEU A 720 3.61 -24.84 -10.59
C LEU A 720 3.19 -25.73 -9.41
N VAL A 721 4.00 -25.74 -8.36
CA VAL A 721 3.81 -26.59 -7.18
C VAL A 721 3.97 -25.74 -5.92
N ASN A 722 3.04 -25.86 -4.97
CA ASN A 722 3.25 -25.43 -3.59
C ASN A 722 3.24 -26.63 -2.63
N LEU A 723 4.04 -26.52 -1.56
CA LEU A 723 4.16 -27.48 -0.47
C LEU A 723 4.12 -26.75 0.89
N VAL A 724 3.40 -27.32 1.87
CA VAL A 724 3.33 -26.85 3.26
C VAL A 724 3.66 -27.99 4.20
N ASP A 725 4.66 -27.82 5.07
CA ASP A 725 4.89 -28.71 6.21
C ASP A 725 4.04 -28.26 7.40
N ASN A 726 3.08 -29.10 7.82
CA ASN A 726 2.18 -28.74 8.93
C ASN A 726 2.84 -28.84 10.31
N ASP A 727 3.89 -29.65 10.47
CA ASP A 727 4.54 -29.89 11.77
C ASP A 727 5.58 -28.81 12.09
N PHE A 728 5.12 -27.56 12.16
CA PHE A 728 5.96 -26.39 12.50
C PHE A 728 6.86 -26.50 13.76
N PRO A 729 6.56 -27.34 14.79
CA PRO A 729 7.48 -27.54 15.92
C PRO A 729 8.68 -28.45 15.63
N LEU A 730 8.70 -29.17 14.50
CA LEU A 730 9.75 -30.10 14.10
C LEU A 730 10.68 -29.50 13.03
N ASP A 731 11.77 -30.19 12.71
CA ASP A 731 12.61 -29.83 11.56
C ASP A 731 11.84 -29.97 10.24
N ASN A 732 11.99 -28.97 9.36
CA ASN A 732 11.33 -28.86 8.06
C ASN A 732 11.61 -30.11 7.17
N CYS A 733 10.57 -30.89 6.88
CA CYS A 733 10.70 -32.11 6.07
C CYS A 733 10.68 -31.86 4.55
N LEU A 734 10.36 -30.64 4.07
CA LEU A 734 10.24 -30.36 2.64
C LEU A 734 11.55 -30.62 1.88
N TRP A 735 12.71 -30.42 2.52
CA TRP A 735 14.01 -30.79 1.95
C TRP A 735 14.12 -32.30 1.70
N GLN A 736 13.71 -33.13 2.67
CA GLN A 736 13.70 -34.59 2.55
C GLN A 736 12.71 -35.08 1.48
N VAL A 737 11.55 -34.43 1.34
CA VAL A 737 10.58 -34.74 0.27
C VAL A 737 11.21 -34.58 -1.12
N ILE A 738 12.06 -33.56 -1.31
CA ILE A 738 12.74 -33.32 -2.59
C ILE A 738 13.96 -34.24 -2.75
N GLU A 739 14.71 -34.52 -1.68
CA GLU A 739 15.81 -35.49 -1.70
C GLU A 739 15.31 -36.91 -2.04
N ASP A 740 14.25 -37.39 -1.37
CA ASP A 740 13.52 -38.61 -1.72
C ASP A 740 13.05 -38.63 -3.19
N THR A 741 12.64 -37.47 -3.73
CA THR A 741 12.15 -37.34 -5.12
C THR A 741 13.30 -37.53 -6.10
N PHE A 742 14.48 -36.96 -5.83
CA PHE A 742 15.64 -37.19 -6.67
C PHE A 742 16.25 -38.59 -6.48
N GLU A 743 16.23 -39.17 -5.28
CA GLU A 743 16.58 -40.59 -5.09
C GLU A 743 15.70 -41.53 -5.93
N LEU A 744 14.44 -41.17 -6.20
CA LEU A 744 13.56 -41.95 -7.07
C LEU A 744 13.85 -41.73 -8.56
N LEU A 745 14.32 -40.54 -8.95
CA LEU A 745 14.68 -40.17 -10.33
C LEU A 745 16.07 -40.65 -10.76
N ASP A 746 17.01 -40.74 -9.81
CA ASP A 746 18.40 -41.13 -10.01
C ASP A 746 18.59 -42.67 -9.99
N ARG A 747 17.56 -43.44 -9.61
CA ARG A 747 17.59 -44.91 -9.66
C ARG A 747 17.71 -45.40 -11.11
N PRO A 748 18.57 -46.40 -11.39
CA PRO A 748 18.56 -47.05 -12.69
C PRO A 748 17.21 -47.74 -12.92
N PRO A 749 16.70 -47.81 -14.16
CA PRO A 749 15.50 -48.57 -14.45
C PRO A 749 15.71 -50.03 -14.04
N GLN A 750 14.78 -50.56 -13.24
CA GLN A 750 14.80 -51.98 -12.89
C GLN A 750 14.69 -52.80 -14.18
N THR A 751 15.60 -53.75 -14.35
CA THR A 751 15.53 -54.72 -15.45
C THR A 751 14.49 -55.78 -15.08
N ASP A 752 13.74 -56.29 -16.06
CA ASP A 752 12.52 -57.11 -15.84
C ASP A 752 12.73 -58.45 -15.10
N ARG A 753 13.94 -58.77 -14.67
CA ARG A 753 14.28 -60.01 -13.94
C ARG A 753 13.72 -60.08 -12.51
N ASP A 754 13.46 -58.92 -11.90
CA ASP A 754 12.97 -58.88 -10.51
C ASP A 754 11.44 -59.09 -10.40
N MET A 755 10.70 -59.11 -11.53
CA MET A 755 9.24 -59.32 -11.55
C MET A 755 8.79 -60.79 -11.65
N GLU A 756 9.72 -61.74 -11.84
CA GLU A 756 9.42 -63.19 -11.78
C GLU A 756 9.75 -63.81 -10.41
N ALA A 757 10.04 -63.00 -9.38
CA ALA A 757 10.60 -63.45 -8.10
C ALA A 757 9.90 -62.91 -6.84
N THR A 758 8.58 -62.65 -6.89
CA THR A 758 7.72 -62.33 -5.72
C THR A 758 6.37 -63.02 -5.80
#